data_AF-A0A9W9HXU8-F1
#
_entry.id   AF-A0A9W9HXU8-F1
#
_cell.length_a   1.000
_cell.length_b   1.000
_cell.length_c   1.000
_cell.angle_alpha   90.00
_cell.angle_beta   90.00
_cell.angle_gamma   90.00
#
_symmetry.space_group_name_H-M   'P 1'
#
loop_
_entity.id
_entity.type
_entity.pdbx_description
1 polymer ?
#
loop_
_entity_poly.entity_id
_entity_poly.type
_entity_poly.pdbx_seq_one_letter_code
_entity_poly.pdbx_strand_id
1 'polypeptide(L)'
;MTSKELPVINGYHAPNKDQIISPLSSMHDVWRTILVRFKLNTYAIKKRFDQYTALCKELGLQRDEWCDSVFLNDHEKLLKLTATFEMALMPSERGLEIWQIEERYRTLAQLQSTLGSFFERACPAYDESKMPWFFDSSYYQSRGVNYDRFASPDVRDREQQLLETLQLGSNQNPKLLLTSSGMAAFTVIQHYIVQQLGHGDVVAISPYIYFESFHIIRSQKSLSVVNSKGYDPESLIETAERHNARAVFLDPMCNTVGLDTMDIRRFARLVAHREGWAERLVVIDGTLVSGGMQLYDWFTGPHCPKVLYYESAHKYVQLGLDLIMCGYVVMPEVLVPAIQLIRQTTGTVLYSRNASLLPPIDKTVYNFRMSRLTANAEKLHRLLDAGSGSMAEVTFPHHWREYGWRHGGNVVTVRFYGEGANKKPNLERCCDEILRAAEEEGVAMIKGASLGFSTTRIFEADAFFENTDPFLRISVGVQPEHMEGVARALLSGMKRYCVSATPVNLDVGRQLYDPSFYNAMMSMLEVRAKYTKDRVVFMKGEWLVPILRALGAKEEDFDALQQVSHHLGKDPTVDYRTIRNGLFCFDFESKALRRLEKQRFTLTVEENYKRHDSGLARDFPEVRGDLQYNTVLQALMVVKAFIMNKVDIKPRAHLDYSSQQFLCNVFNIRTFTEKTILGEPTLEGVHADGADHTMTTFLGSTNMRADSGITFIHDLKEITGTPACDAHPSLILHQFQHRHFLDSLLFADNESKHSLTSVFQEDVSKRATRDMLLFLTRKPKIAGHPSGSLDAMETHKTLPMNVPLWL
;
A
#
# COMPACT_ATOMS: atom_id res chain seq x y z
N MET A 1 -52.63 27.15 48.29
CA MET A 1 -52.54 27.85 46.99
C MET A 1 -51.44 27.20 46.17
N THR A 2 -51.84 26.42 45.16
CA THR A 2 -51.16 26.09 43.88
C THR A 2 -49.63 25.92 43.91
N SER A 3 -49.03 24.72 43.86
CA SER A 3 -48.97 23.75 42.75
C SER A 3 -48.67 24.36 41.37
N LYS A 4 -47.40 24.37 40.98
CA LYS A 4 -46.97 24.24 39.58
C LYS A 4 -45.82 23.25 39.51
N GLU A 5 -46.12 22.15 38.82
CA GLU A 5 -45.27 21.03 38.51
C GLU A 5 -44.11 21.46 37.59
N LEU A 6 -42.91 21.02 37.92
CA LEU A 6 -41.82 20.82 36.96
C LEU A 6 -41.84 19.33 36.58
N PRO A 7 -41.77 18.99 35.28
CA PRO A 7 -41.94 17.62 34.83
C PRO A 7 -40.73 16.79 35.25
N VAL A 8 -40.98 15.78 36.09
CA VAL A 8 -40.08 14.68 36.35
C VAL A 8 -39.97 13.86 35.06
N ILE A 9 -38.84 13.98 34.35
CA ILE A 9 -38.48 13.00 33.30
C ILE A 9 -37.98 11.74 34.01
N ASN A 10 -38.93 10.96 34.53
CA ASN A 10 -38.70 9.58 34.93
C ASN A 10 -38.72 8.74 33.64
N GLY A 11 -37.54 8.30 33.20
CA GLY A 11 -37.43 7.52 31.96
C GLY A 11 -36.02 7.04 31.64
N TYR A 12 -35.27 6.54 32.62
CA TYR A 12 -34.08 5.75 32.34
C TYR A 12 -34.11 4.47 33.19
N HIS A 13 -34.81 3.47 32.66
CA HIS A 13 -34.60 2.10 33.12
C HIS A 13 -33.15 1.71 32.82
N ALA A 14 -32.43 1.24 33.83
CA ALA A 14 -31.20 0.49 33.61
C ALA A 14 -31.50 -0.62 32.60
N PRO A 15 -30.67 -0.83 31.55
CA PRO A 15 -30.93 -1.87 30.58
C PRO A 15 -31.03 -3.22 31.30
N ASN A 16 -32.16 -3.89 31.11
CA ASN A 16 -32.44 -5.19 31.67
C ASN A 16 -31.35 -6.17 31.19
N LYS A 17 -30.68 -6.87 32.12
CA LYS A 17 -29.56 -7.80 31.80
C LYS A 17 -29.98 -8.93 30.85
N ASP A 18 -31.29 -9.12 30.67
CA ASP A 18 -31.90 -10.19 29.87
C ASP A 18 -32.48 -9.72 28.52
N GLN A 19 -32.05 -8.58 27.96
CA GLN A 19 -32.28 -8.31 26.53
C GLN A 19 -31.40 -9.25 25.69
N ILE A 20 -32.00 -10.42 25.43
CA ILE A 20 -31.64 -11.49 24.50
C ILE A 20 -30.72 -10.97 23.38
N ILE A 21 -29.44 -11.34 23.46
CA ILE A 21 -28.46 -11.17 22.41
C ILE A 21 -28.93 -12.01 21.22
N SER A 22 -29.56 -11.38 20.24
CA SER A 22 -29.75 -11.97 18.92
C SER A 22 -28.39 -12.50 18.43
N PRO A 23 -28.32 -13.69 17.78
CA PRO A 23 -27.08 -14.14 17.16
C PRO A 23 -26.52 -13.05 16.25
N LEU A 24 -25.22 -12.74 16.40
CA LEU A 24 -24.54 -11.76 15.56
C LEU A 24 -24.63 -12.23 14.11
N SER A 25 -25.18 -11.39 13.22
CA SER A 25 -25.35 -11.71 11.81
C SER A 25 -24.51 -10.79 10.90
N SER A 26 -24.21 -9.58 11.37
CA SER A 26 -23.49 -8.53 10.64
C SER A 26 -22.46 -7.80 11.50
N MET A 27 -21.57 -7.03 10.86
CA MET A 27 -20.67 -6.13 11.59
C MET A 27 -21.42 -4.98 12.27
N HIS A 28 -22.61 -4.59 11.77
CA HIS A 28 -23.47 -3.63 12.48
C HIS A 28 -23.96 -4.19 13.82
N ASP A 29 -24.30 -5.49 13.90
CA ASP A 29 -24.68 -6.12 15.17
C ASP A 29 -23.51 -6.11 16.16
N VAL A 30 -22.30 -6.40 15.69
CA VAL A 30 -21.07 -6.31 16.48
C VAL A 30 -20.92 -4.91 17.09
N TRP A 31 -21.03 -3.86 16.27
CA TRP A 31 -20.89 -2.49 16.75
C TRP A 31 -22.01 -2.04 17.68
N ARG A 32 -23.25 -2.52 17.48
CA ARG A 32 -24.35 -2.30 18.44
C ARG A 32 -24.03 -2.95 19.79
N THR A 33 -23.56 -4.20 19.80
CA THR A 33 -23.14 -4.88 21.05
C THR A 33 -22.00 -4.15 21.75
N ILE A 34 -20.99 -3.70 21.00
CA ILE A 34 -19.89 -2.89 21.54
C ILE A 34 -20.40 -1.57 22.11
N LEU A 35 -21.34 -0.89 21.45
CA LEU A 35 -21.89 0.38 21.91
C LEU A 35 -22.70 0.22 23.21
N VAL A 36 -23.44 -0.89 23.38
CA VAL A 36 -24.12 -1.19 24.65
C VAL A 36 -23.12 -1.27 25.79
N ARG A 37 -22.00 -1.98 25.59
CA ARG A 37 -20.93 -2.11 26.60
C ARG A 37 -20.20 -0.79 26.83
N PHE A 38 -19.99 -0.03 25.77
CA PHE A 38 -19.43 1.32 25.85
C PHE A 38 -20.29 2.21 26.76
N LYS A 39 -21.62 2.18 26.62
CA LYS A 39 -22.54 2.90 27.53
C LYS A 39 -22.40 2.46 28.97
N LEU A 40 -22.31 1.14 29.24
CA LEU A 40 -22.08 0.62 30.59
C LEU A 40 -20.79 1.18 31.20
N ASN A 41 -19.71 1.27 30.42
CA ASN A 41 -18.46 1.87 30.87
C ASN A 41 -18.60 3.38 31.13
N THR A 42 -19.34 4.12 30.30
CA THR A 42 -19.64 5.55 30.55
C THR A 42 -20.37 5.73 31.89
N TYR A 43 -21.37 4.90 32.18
CA TYR A 43 -22.06 4.93 33.47
C TYR A 43 -21.14 4.56 34.64
N ALA A 44 -20.23 3.60 34.46
CA ALA A 44 -19.26 3.23 35.48
C ALA A 44 -18.30 4.39 35.80
N ILE A 45 -17.84 5.15 34.79
CA ILE A 45 -17.00 6.34 34.98
C ILE A 45 -17.75 7.41 35.78
N LYS A 46 -19.03 7.67 35.46
CA LYS A 46 -19.83 8.61 36.25
C LYS A 46 -20.03 8.16 37.68
N LYS A 47 -20.28 6.87 37.89
CA LYS A 47 -20.40 6.27 39.22
C LYS A 47 -19.09 6.43 40.03
N ARG A 48 -17.94 6.21 39.40
CA ARG A 48 -16.61 6.45 40.02
C ARG A 48 -16.46 7.91 40.45
N PHE A 49 -16.85 8.86 39.60
CA PHE A 49 -16.84 10.28 39.96
C PHE A 49 -17.77 10.61 41.14
N ASP A 50 -18.95 10.01 41.20
CA ASP A 50 -19.89 10.21 42.31
C ASP A 50 -19.34 9.62 43.63
N GLN A 51 -18.71 8.45 43.56
CA GLN A 51 -18.03 7.82 44.70
C GLN A 51 -16.85 8.67 45.19
N TYR A 52 -16.00 9.14 44.27
CA TYR A 52 -14.91 10.06 44.54
C TYR A 52 -15.41 11.34 45.25
N THR A 53 -16.47 11.94 44.72
CA THR A 53 -17.08 13.15 45.28
C THR A 53 -17.63 12.93 46.69
N ALA A 54 -18.36 11.83 46.88
CA ALA A 54 -18.91 11.46 48.18
C ALA A 54 -17.81 11.22 49.22
N LEU A 55 -16.77 10.48 48.86
CA LEU A 55 -15.64 10.19 49.74
C LEU A 55 -14.85 11.46 50.11
N CYS A 56 -14.57 12.33 49.13
CA CYS A 56 -13.92 13.61 49.42
C CYS A 56 -14.74 14.47 50.39
N LYS A 57 -16.07 14.48 50.24
CA LYS A 57 -16.96 15.20 51.16
C LYS A 57 -16.93 14.61 52.57
N GLU A 58 -16.98 13.29 52.69
CA GLU A 58 -16.90 12.56 53.96
C GLU A 58 -15.59 12.88 54.70
N LEU A 59 -14.48 12.90 53.97
CA LEU A 59 -13.13 13.14 54.51
C LEU A 59 -12.79 14.65 54.66
N GLY A 60 -13.64 15.55 54.18
CA GLY A 60 -13.37 16.99 54.18
C GLY A 60 -12.17 17.41 53.32
N LEU A 61 -11.97 16.72 52.19
CA LEU A 61 -10.95 17.03 51.18
C LEU A 61 -11.44 18.14 50.24
N GLN A 62 -10.54 19.05 49.85
CA GLN A 62 -10.86 20.16 48.97
C GLN A 62 -10.83 19.69 47.52
N ARG A 63 -11.85 20.08 46.74
CA ARG A 63 -11.95 19.81 45.30
C ARG A 63 -12.10 21.11 44.54
N ASP A 64 -11.67 21.12 43.29
CA ASP A 64 -11.82 22.27 42.40
C ASP A 64 -13.14 22.17 41.62
N GLU A 65 -14.06 23.11 41.87
CA GLU A 65 -15.38 23.13 41.23
C GLU A 65 -15.29 23.34 39.71
N TRP A 66 -14.26 24.06 39.25
CA TRP A 66 -14.05 24.25 37.81
C TRP A 66 -13.73 22.92 37.12
N CYS A 67 -12.77 22.14 37.64
CA CYS A 67 -12.46 20.80 37.13
C CYS A 67 -13.68 19.87 37.16
N ASP A 68 -14.46 19.87 38.23
CA ASP A 68 -15.71 19.08 38.32
C ASP A 68 -16.69 19.47 37.22
N SER A 69 -16.85 20.77 36.97
CA SER A 69 -17.76 21.27 35.93
C SER A 69 -17.31 20.85 34.53
N VAL A 70 -16.00 20.86 34.25
CA VAL A 70 -15.43 20.38 32.98
C VAL A 70 -15.73 18.90 32.79
N PHE A 71 -15.47 18.07 33.81
CA PHE A 71 -15.77 16.64 33.77
C PHE A 71 -17.25 16.37 33.47
N LEU A 72 -18.16 17.06 34.17
CA LEU A 72 -19.60 16.87 33.99
C LEU A 72 -20.07 17.33 32.61
N ASN A 73 -19.55 18.44 32.10
CA ASN A 73 -19.86 18.93 30.76
C ASN A 73 -19.39 17.95 29.67
N ASP A 74 -18.17 17.43 29.78
CA ASP A 74 -17.63 16.45 28.83
C ASP A 74 -18.37 15.11 28.92
N HIS A 75 -18.79 14.70 30.12
CA HIS A 75 -19.65 13.53 30.30
C HIS A 75 -21.02 13.70 29.64
N GLU A 76 -21.68 14.85 29.81
CA GLU A 76 -22.95 15.15 29.13
C GLU A 76 -22.78 15.18 27.60
N LYS A 77 -21.69 15.79 27.12
CA LYS A 77 -21.33 15.77 25.70
C LYS A 77 -21.14 14.35 25.17
N LEU A 78 -20.44 13.50 25.92
CA LEU A 78 -20.25 12.10 25.56
C LEU A 78 -21.59 11.36 25.45
N LEU A 79 -22.50 11.55 26.41
CA LEU A 79 -23.84 10.94 26.37
C LEU A 79 -24.63 11.40 25.14
N LYS A 80 -24.63 12.70 24.83
CA LYS A 80 -25.31 13.26 23.64
C LYS A 80 -24.77 12.64 22.35
N LEU A 81 -23.45 12.63 22.18
CA LEU A 81 -22.80 12.06 20.99
C LEU A 81 -23.05 10.54 20.88
N THR A 82 -23.01 9.84 22.01
CA THR A 82 -23.30 8.39 22.07
C THR A 82 -24.74 8.10 21.64
N ALA A 83 -25.71 8.90 22.10
CA ALA A 83 -27.12 8.75 21.69
C ALA A 83 -27.32 9.05 20.20
N THR A 84 -26.69 10.10 19.67
CA THR A 84 -26.70 10.41 18.23
C THR A 84 -26.10 9.26 17.42
N PHE A 85 -25.00 8.68 17.89
CA PHE A 85 -24.38 7.53 17.23
C PHE A 85 -25.24 6.28 17.29
N GLU A 86 -25.88 6.00 18.43
CA GLU A 86 -26.83 4.89 18.58
C GLU A 86 -28.00 5.00 17.59
N MET A 87 -28.59 6.19 17.47
CA MET A 87 -29.65 6.43 16.47
C MET A 87 -29.18 6.17 15.04
N ALA A 88 -27.94 6.55 14.71
CA ALA A 88 -27.36 6.34 13.39
C ALA A 88 -26.98 4.86 13.10
N LEU A 89 -26.87 4.01 14.13
CA LEU A 89 -26.63 2.56 13.99
C LEU A 89 -27.90 1.74 13.82
N MET A 90 -29.08 2.36 14.00
CA MET A 90 -30.36 1.70 13.77
C MET A 90 -30.57 1.41 12.28
N PRO A 91 -31.23 0.30 11.91
CA PRO A 91 -31.50 -0.03 10.51
C PRO A 91 -32.24 1.12 9.81
N SER A 92 -31.66 1.65 8.74
CA SER A 92 -32.28 2.68 7.90
C SER A 92 -31.75 2.58 6.46
N GLU A 93 -32.49 3.11 5.48
CA GLU A 93 -32.09 3.11 4.07
C GLU A 93 -30.78 3.89 3.79
N ARG A 94 -30.34 4.73 4.74
CA ARG A 94 -29.06 5.46 4.71
C ARG A 94 -28.24 5.20 5.97
N GLY A 95 -28.14 3.93 6.37
CA GLY A 95 -27.31 3.51 7.49
C GLY A 95 -25.84 3.88 7.30
N LEU A 96 -25.08 3.91 8.38
CA LEU A 96 -23.64 4.16 8.32
C LEU A 96 -22.89 2.99 7.70
N GLU A 97 -21.92 3.31 6.86
CA GLU A 97 -20.90 2.37 6.39
C GLU A 97 -19.97 1.97 7.53
N ILE A 98 -19.38 0.78 7.45
CA ILE A 98 -18.51 0.23 8.53
C ILE A 98 -17.37 1.18 8.90
N TRP A 99 -16.72 1.82 7.91
CA TRP A 99 -15.65 2.76 8.18
C TRP A 99 -16.14 4.01 8.93
N GLN A 100 -17.37 4.47 8.68
CA GLN A 100 -17.96 5.61 9.39
C GLN A 100 -18.28 5.24 10.84
N ILE A 101 -18.75 4.01 11.06
CA ILE A 101 -19.01 3.46 12.39
C ILE A 101 -17.71 3.43 13.20
N GLU A 102 -16.63 2.94 12.60
CA GLU A 102 -15.30 2.88 13.22
C GLU A 102 -14.78 4.27 13.58
N GLU A 103 -14.78 5.24 12.66
CA GLU A 103 -14.29 6.60 12.93
C GLU A 103 -15.10 7.33 14.01
N ARG A 104 -16.43 7.14 14.03
CA ARG A 104 -17.28 7.68 15.09
C ARG A 104 -16.98 7.00 16.43
N TYR A 105 -16.82 5.68 16.45
CA TYR A 105 -16.46 4.95 17.66
C TYR A 105 -15.08 5.36 18.18
N ARG A 106 -14.07 5.54 17.31
CA ARG A 106 -12.74 6.06 17.69
C ARG A 106 -12.86 7.40 18.42
N THR A 107 -13.69 8.30 17.92
CA THR A 107 -13.94 9.60 18.55
C THR A 107 -14.55 9.45 19.94
N LEU A 108 -15.56 8.59 20.09
CA LEU A 108 -16.20 8.31 21.37
C LEU A 108 -15.24 7.66 22.38
N ALA A 109 -14.43 6.69 21.93
CA ALA A 109 -13.44 5.99 22.75
C ALA A 109 -12.39 6.97 23.32
N GLN A 110 -11.91 7.91 22.52
CA GLN A 110 -10.97 8.95 22.97
C GLN A 110 -11.59 9.85 24.05
N LEU A 111 -12.85 10.25 23.89
CA LEU A 111 -13.58 11.04 24.89
C LEU A 111 -13.83 10.26 26.19
N GLN A 112 -14.27 9.00 26.08
CA GLN A 112 -14.48 8.13 27.25
C GLN A 112 -13.16 7.86 27.99
N SER A 113 -12.07 7.62 27.27
CA SER A 113 -10.73 7.45 27.86
C SER A 113 -10.27 8.70 28.61
N THR A 114 -10.53 9.89 28.03
CA THR A 114 -10.23 11.17 28.67
C THR A 114 -11.01 11.34 29.97
N LEU A 115 -12.30 11.03 29.98
CA LEU A 115 -13.12 11.07 31.21
C LEU A 115 -12.65 10.03 32.23
N GLY A 116 -12.39 8.79 31.81
CA GLY A 116 -11.95 7.71 32.69
C GLY A 116 -10.62 7.98 33.38
N SER A 117 -9.76 8.81 32.78
CA SER A 117 -8.45 9.21 33.31
C SER A 117 -8.39 10.65 33.83
N PHE A 118 -9.50 11.39 33.84
CA PHE A 118 -9.52 12.84 34.05
C PHE A 118 -8.88 13.28 35.39
N PHE A 119 -9.25 12.59 36.48
CA PHE A 119 -8.70 12.85 37.81
C PHE A 119 -7.66 11.80 38.24
N GLU A 120 -7.37 10.82 37.38
CA GLU A 120 -6.46 9.73 37.70
C GLU A 120 -5.03 10.26 37.90
N ARG A 121 -4.30 9.65 38.84
CA ARG A 121 -2.91 10.00 39.13
C ARG A 121 -2.03 8.79 38.79
N ALA A 122 -0.84 9.03 38.23
CA ALA A 122 0.11 7.95 37.98
C ALA A 122 0.66 7.29 39.27
N CYS A 123 0.60 8.03 40.38
CA CYS A 123 0.93 7.55 41.71
C CYS A 123 -0.16 8.01 42.70
N PRO A 124 -1.33 7.33 42.72
CA PRO A 124 -2.40 7.69 43.64
C PRO A 124 -1.91 7.61 45.10
N ALA A 125 -2.30 8.56 45.93
CA ALA A 125 -2.06 8.45 47.37
C ALA A 125 -2.98 7.39 47.99
N TYR A 126 -2.58 6.88 49.15
CA TYR A 126 -3.38 5.96 49.96
C TYR A 126 -3.93 6.64 51.22
N ASP A 127 -3.54 7.89 51.48
CA ASP A 127 -4.02 8.72 52.59
C ASP A 127 -3.74 10.20 52.29
N GLU A 128 -4.62 11.10 52.75
CA GLU A 128 -4.56 12.53 52.44
C GLU A 128 -5.02 13.41 53.61
N SER A 129 -4.39 14.57 53.78
CA SER A 129 -4.79 15.53 54.82
C SER A 129 -5.93 16.45 54.39
N LYS A 130 -5.81 17.07 53.22
CA LYS A 130 -6.77 18.06 52.68
C LYS A 130 -6.94 18.03 51.17
N MET A 131 -5.97 17.48 50.43
CA MET A 131 -5.97 17.44 48.97
C MET A 131 -6.19 16.01 48.50
N PRO A 132 -7.23 15.70 47.73
CA PRO A 132 -7.37 14.37 47.16
C PRO A 132 -6.26 14.14 46.13
N TRP A 133 -5.60 12.99 46.21
CA TRP A 133 -4.60 12.57 45.25
C TRP A 133 -4.89 11.17 44.68
N PHE A 134 -6.16 10.89 44.45
CA PHE A 134 -6.69 9.67 43.86
C PHE A 134 -7.97 10.00 43.09
N PHE A 135 -8.42 9.08 42.24
CA PHE A 135 -9.74 9.16 41.61
C PHE A 135 -10.56 7.91 41.90
N ASP A 136 -9.98 6.72 41.71
CA ASP A 136 -10.61 5.49 42.15
C ASP A 136 -10.60 5.40 43.69
N SER A 137 -11.78 5.24 44.29
CA SER A 137 -11.92 5.17 45.76
C SER A 137 -11.28 3.91 46.36
N SER A 138 -10.94 2.91 45.55
CA SER A 138 -10.20 1.72 46.01
C SER A 138 -8.75 1.98 46.40
N TYR A 139 -8.18 3.14 46.02
CA TYR A 139 -6.83 3.53 46.43
C TYR A 139 -6.76 4.05 47.88
N TYR A 140 -7.84 4.64 48.37
CA TYR A 140 -7.89 5.17 49.74
C TYR A 140 -7.76 4.03 50.76
N GLN A 141 -6.81 4.17 51.67
CA GLN A 141 -6.42 3.16 52.67
C GLN A 141 -6.06 1.79 52.07
N SER A 142 -5.62 1.77 50.80
CA SER A 142 -5.16 0.53 50.17
C SER A 142 -3.87 0.01 50.83
N ARG A 143 -3.66 -1.31 50.78
CA ARG A 143 -2.42 -1.93 51.24
C ARG A 143 -1.45 -2.06 50.06
N GLY A 144 -0.30 -1.40 50.15
CA GLY A 144 0.78 -1.52 49.16
C GLY A 144 1.10 -0.20 48.47
N VAL A 145 1.94 -0.26 47.44
CA VAL A 145 2.37 0.92 46.67
C VAL A 145 1.45 1.11 45.47
N ASN A 146 0.65 2.18 45.49
CA ASN A 146 -0.17 2.61 44.36
C ASN A 146 0.73 3.35 43.33
N TYR A 147 1.15 2.63 42.30
CA TYR A 147 2.00 3.18 41.26
C TYR A 147 1.64 2.50 39.94
N ASP A 148 1.26 3.27 38.92
CA ASP A 148 0.66 2.73 37.68
C ASP A 148 1.54 1.69 36.97
N ARG A 149 2.86 1.80 37.12
CA ARG A 149 3.82 0.79 36.63
C ARG A 149 3.55 -0.59 37.22
N PHE A 150 2.99 -0.70 38.41
CA PHE A 150 2.62 -1.96 39.07
C PHE A 150 1.27 -2.53 38.62
N ALA A 151 0.64 -1.88 37.63
CA ALA A 151 -0.70 -2.10 37.08
C ALA A 151 -1.82 -1.55 37.96
N SER A 152 -2.56 -0.58 37.40
CA SER A 152 -3.80 -0.03 37.95
C SER A 152 -4.94 -1.07 37.92
N PRO A 153 -6.02 -0.87 38.69
CA PRO A 153 -7.21 -1.72 38.64
C PRO A 153 -7.77 -1.86 37.23
N ASP A 154 -7.88 -0.74 36.48
CA ASP A 154 -8.39 -0.73 35.11
C ASP A 154 -7.56 -1.62 34.16
N VAL A 155 -6.24 -1.68 34.34
CA VAL A 155 -5.37 -2.56 33.54
C VAL A 155 -5.63 -4.03 33.88
N ARG A 156 -5.78 -4.37 35.17
CA ARG A 156 -6.05 -5.75 35.62
C ARG A 156 -7.40 -6.26 35.14
N ASP A 157 -8.42 -5.42 35.16
CA ASP A 157 -9.75 -5.77 34.65
C ASP A 157 -9.69 -6.05 33.15
N ARG A 158 -8.92 -5.26 32.39
CA ARG A 158 -8.70 -5.48 30.95
C ARG A 158 -7.89 -6.74 30.68
N GLU A 159 -6.91 -7.04 31.50
CA GLU A 159 -6.11 -8.27 31.43
C GLU A 159 -7.01 -9.51 31.56
N GLN A 160 -7.85 -9.53 32.59
CA GLN A 160 -8.80 -10.62 32.84
C GLN A 160 -9.84 -10.74 31.71
N GLN A 161 -10.45 -9.63 31.30
CA GLN A 161 -11.43 -9.61 30.22
C GLN A 161 -10.84 -10.13 28.90
N LEU A 162 -9.60 -9.76 28.58
CA LEU A 162 -8.94 -10.18 27.36
C LEU A 162 -8.61 -11.68 27.39
N LEU A 163 -8.12 -12.20 28.53
CA LEU A 163 -7.86 -13.63 28.71
C LEU A 163 -9.13 -14.47 28.47
N GLU A 164 -10.25 -14.05 29.04
CA GLU A 164 -11.56 -14.70 28.85
C GLU A 164 -12.04 -14.63 27.39
N THR A 165 -11.77 -13.53 26.71
CA THR A 165 -12.13 -13.31 25.31
C THR A 165 -11.36 -14.25 24.38
N LEU A 166 -10.05 -14.41 24.61
CA LEU A 166 -9.17 -15.20 23.77
C LEU A 166 -9.39 -16.71 23.93
N GLN A 167 -9.96 -17.18 25.05
CA GLN A 167 -10.26 -18.59 25.32
C GLN A 167 -9.09 -19.55 25.01
N LEU A 168 -7.91 -19.25 25.53
CA LEU A 168 -6.68 -20.02 25.28
C LEU A 168 -6.62 -21.36 26.03
N GLY A 169 -7.70 -21.79 26.69
CA GLY A 169 -7.75 -22.94 27.59
C GLY A 169 -7.64 -22.55 29.07
N SER A 170 -7.90 -23.50 29.96
CA SER A 170 -7.95 -23.28 31.42
C SER A 170 -6.90 -24.06 32.22
N ASN A 171 -6.28 -25.08 31.61
CA ASN A 171 -5.20 -25.83 32.25
C ASN A 171 -3.99 -24.93 32.58
N GLN A 172 -3.25 -25.26 33.63
CA GLN A 172 -2.14 -24.44 34.17
C GLN A 172 -2.57 -23.06 34.72
N ASN A 173 -3.88 -22.79 34.83
CA ASN A 173 -4.46 -21.54 35.34
C ASN A 173 -3.79 -20.29 34.72
N PRO A 174 -3.92 -20.07 33.40
CA PRO A 174 -3.17 -19.04 32.71
C PRO A 174 -3.56 -17.64 33.21
N LYS A 175 -2.60 -16.72 33.19
CA LYS A 175 -2.78 -15.29 33.50
C LYS A 175 -2.23 -14.46 32.35
N LEU A 176 -2.85 -13.32 32.09
CA LEU A 176 -2.48 -12.40 31.02
C LEU A 176 -1.94 -11.10 31.60
N LEU A 177 -0.82 -10.60 31.08
CA LEU A 177 -0.29 -9.27 31.39
C LEU A 177 -0.21 -8.41 30.14
N LEU A 178 -0.85 -7.24 30.18
CA LEU A 178 -0.79 -6.24 29.10
C LEU A 178 0.54 -5.49 29.10
N THR A 179 1.00 -5.12 27.92
CA THR A 179 2.24 -4.40 27.67
C THR A 179 2.05 -3.30 26.62
N SER A 180 2.97 -2.35 26.55
CA SER A 180 2.86 -1.17 25.68
C SER A 180 2.93 -1.46 24.17
N SER A 181 3.38 -2.65 23.75
CA SER A 181 3.39 -3.12 22.35
C SER A 181 3.65 -4.63 22.27
N GLY A 182 3.48 -5.25 21.09
CA GLY A 182 3.89 -6.64 20.87
C GLY A 182 5.38 -6.88 21.13
N MET A 183 6.25 -5.93 20.73
CA MET A 183 7.68 -6.00 21.02
C MET A 183 8.00 -5.80 22.51
N ALA A 184 7.16 -5.05 23.23
CA ALA A 184 7.27 -4.94 24.68
C ALA A 184 6.92 -6.28 25.36
N ALA A 185 5.90 -7.00 24.87
CA ALA A 185 5.59 -8.36 25.31
C ALA A 185 6.75 -9.33 25.05
N PHE A 186 7.32 -9.29 23.84
CA PHE A 186 8.49 -10.10 23.50
C PHE A 186 9.70 -9.77 24.38
N THR A 187 9.98 -8.49 24.62
CA THR A 187 11.08 -8.04 25.50
C THR A 187 10.95 -8.61 26.91
N VAL A 188 9.72 -8.66 27.45
CA VAL A 188 9.47 -9.26 28.77
C VAL A 188 9.77 -10.75 28.77
N ILE A 189 9.31 -11.49 27.75
CA ILE A 189 9.60 -12.93 27.60
C ILE A 189 11.10 -13.18 27.44
N GLN A 190 11.76 -12.41 26.58
CA GLN A 190 13.18 -12.52 26.32
C GLN A 190 13.98 -12.30 27.61
N HIS A 191 13.65 -11.26 28.37
CA HIS A 191 14.34 -10.97 29.62
C HIS A 191 14.13 -12.09 30.65
N TYR A 192 12.93 -12.67 30.71
CA TYR A 192 12.66 -13.85 31.54
C TYR A 192 13.55 -15.03 31.12
N ILE A 193 13.64 -15.32 29.82
CA ILE A 193 14.45 -16.42 29.28
C ILE A 193 15.93 -16.22 29.60
N VAL A 194 16.47 -15.02 29.37
CA VAL A 194 17.88 -14.72 29.68
C VAL A 194 18.18 -14.87 31.18
N GLN A 195 17.21 -14.61 32.07
CA GLN A 195 17.37 -14.86 33.50
C GLN A 195 17.30 -16.36 33.87
N GLN A 196 16.61 -17.18 33.08
CA GLN A 196 16.47 -18.63 33.34
C GLN A 196 17.59 -19.46 32.70
N LEU A 197 18.25 -18.95 31.66
CA LEU A 197 19.25 -19.68 30.88
C LEU A 197 20.67 -19.24 31.25
N GLY A 198 21.59 -20.20 31.29
CA GLY A 198 23.02 -19.98 31.53
C GLY A 198 23.80 -19.64 30.26
N HIS A 199 25.07 -19.28 30.45
CA HIS A 199 25.99 -19.06 29.32
C HIS A 199 26.21 -20.36 28.53
N GLY A 200 25.99 -20.31 27.21
CA GLY A 200 26.11 -21.46 26.32
C GLY A 200 24.84 -22.32 26.21
N ASP A 201 23.79 -22.01 26.98
CA ASP A 201 22.50 -22.70 26.82
C ASP A 201 21.95 -22.48 25.41
N VAL A 202 21.30 -23.52 24.90
CA VAL A 202 20.77 -23.53 23.54
C VAL A 202 19.29 -23.14 23.52
N VAL A 203 18.94 -22.29 22.57
CA VAL A 203 17.57 -21.95 22.18
C VAL A 203 17.30 -22.53 20.79
N ALA A 204 16.31 -23.41 20.68
CA ALA A 204 15.83 -23.91 19.41
C ALA A 204 14.70 -23.01 18.89
N ILE A 205 14.71 -22.68 17.60
CA ILE A 205 13.69 -21.83 16.99
C ILE A 205 13.16 -22.47 15.70
N SER A 206 11.89 -22.23 15.37
CA SER A 206 11.35 -22.53 14.03
C SER A 206 12.21 -21.86 12.94
N PRO A 207 12.13 -22.30 11.67
CA PRO A 207 12.99 -21.76 10.61
C PRO A 207 12.88 -20.24 10.51
N TYR A 208 11.69 -19.72 10.79
CA TYR A 208 11.39 -18.30 10.94
C TYR A 208 10.50 -18.04 12.17
N ILE A 209 10.70 -16.89 12.81
CA ILE A 209 9.77 -16.19 13.70
C ILE A 209 9.81 -14.71 13.31
N TYR A 210 8.93 -13.87 13.84
CA TYR A 210 8.92 -12.44 13.52
C TYR A 210 10.33 -11.79 13.58
N PHE A 211 10.71 -11.08 12.52
CA PHE A 211 12.10 -10.68 12.29
C PHE A 211 12.71 -9.82 13.42
N GLU A 212 11.94 -8.93 14.06
CA GLU A 212 12.44 -8.12 15.18
C GLU A 212 12.75 -9.02 16.39
N SER A 213 11.86 -9.97 16.69
CA SER A 213 12.06 -10.99 17.71
C SER A 213 13.29 -11.85 17.41
N PHE A 214 13.44 -12.25 16.15
CA PHE A 214 14.55 -13.07 15.65
C PHE A 214 15.90 -12.37 15.77
N HIS A 215 15.97 -11.09 15.39
CA HIS A 215 17.19 -10.29 15.50
C HIS A 215 17.61 -10.11 16.96
N ILE A 216 16.65 -9.80 17.83
CA ILE A 216 16.89 -9.55 19.25
C ILE A 216 17.39 -10.83 19.96
N ILE A 217 16.78 -12.00 19.72
CA ILE A 217 17.23 -13.25 20.38
C ILE A 217 18.61 -13.69 19.89
N ARG A 218 18.90 -13.57 18.59
CA ARG A 218 20.22 -13.89 18.02
C ARG A 218 21.33 -12.94 18.46
N SER A 219 20.98 -11.72 18.86
CA SER A 219 21.96 -10.77 19.40
C SER A 219 22.47 -11.14 20.80
N GLN A 220 21.84 -12.09 21.48
CA GLN A 220 22.22 -12.52 22.83
C GLN A 220 23.46 -13.43 22.80
N LYS A 221 24.64 -12.82 22.94
CA LYS A 221 25.94 -13.53 22.87
C LYS A 221 26.13 -14.65 23.90
N SER A 222 25.38 -14.63 25.01
CA SER A 222 25.44 -15.67 26.03
C SER A 222 24.66 -16.93 25.66
N LEU A 223 23.81 -16.90 24.63
CA LEU A 223 22.97 -18.01 24.20
C LEU A 223 23.40 -18.52 22.84
N SER A 224 23.26 -19.83 22.61
CA SER A 224 23.40 -20.43 21.29
C SER A 224 22.03 -20.60 20.65
N VAL A 225 21.78 -19.95 19.52
CA VAL A 225 20.49 -20.02 18.83
C VAL A 225 20.61 -20.95 17.62
N VAL A 226 19.77 -21.98 17.56
CA VAL A 226 19.74 -22.97 16.47
C VAL A 226 18.37 -23.03 15.82
N ASN A 227 18.33 -23.02 14.48
CA ASN A 227 17.09 -23.12 13.73
C ASN A 227 16.76 -24.58 13.42
N SER A 228 15.48 -24.94 13.48
CA SER A 228 15.01 -26.22 12.94
C SER A 228 15.10 -26.26 11.42
N LYS A 229 15.11 -27.48 10.87
CA LYS A 229 15.18 -27.70 9.42
C LYS A 229 13.87 -27.42 8.69
N GLY A 230 12.74 -27.59 9.38
CA GLY A 230 11.39 -27.48 8.83
C GLY A 230 10.41 -26.87 9.81
N TYR A 231 9.22 -26.56 9.30
CA TYR A 231 8.08 -26.02 10.05
C TYR A 231 7.19 -27.10 10.67
N ASP A 232 7.48 -28.38 10.44
CA ASP A 232 6.78 -29.49 11.09
C ASP A 232 7.19 -29.64 12.57
N PRO A 233 6.28 -30.09 13.46
CA PRO A 233 6.59 -30.29 14.87
C PRO A 233 7.79 -31.21 15.11
N GLU A 234 7.93 -32.30 14.35
CA GLU A 234 8.98 -33.29 14.50
C GLU A 234 10.38 -32.70 14.29
N SER A 235 10.57 -31.90 13.24
CA SER A 235 11.83 -31.20 12.96
C SER A 235 12.26 -30.29 14.11
N LEU A 236 11.34 -29.55 14.71
CA LEU A 236 11.65 -28.66 15.83
C LEU A 236 11.96 -29.44 17.11
N ILE A 237 11.19 -30.49 17.40
CA ILE A 237 11.42 -31.38 18.53
C ILE A 237 12.79 -32.07 18.41
N GLU A 238 13.12 -32.63 17.24
CA GLU A 238 14.40 -33.27 16.96
C GLU A 238 15.57 -32.28 17.15
N THR A 239 15.41 -31.04 16.68
CA THR A 239 16.42 -29.98 16.84
C THR A 239 16.60 -29.64 18.32
N ALA A 240 15.51 -29.46 19.05
CA ALA A 240 15.55 -29.16 20.48
C ALA A 240 16.22 -30.28 21.29
N GLU A 241 15.92 -31.54 20.97
CA GLU A 241 16.52 -32.69 21.65
C GLU A 241 17.99 -32.91 21.29
N ARG A 242 18.34 -32.85 19.99
CA ARG A 242 19.72 -33.00 19.50
C ARG A 242 20.68 -32.02 20.15
N HIS A 243 20.24 -30.77 20.32
CA HIS A 243 21.07 -29.71 20.88
C HIS A 243 20.81 -29.46 22.37
N ASN A 244 19.99 -30.29 23.03
CA ASN A 244 19.56 -30.13 24.41
C ASN A 244 19.06 -28.69 24.72
N ALA A 245 18.24 -28.14 23.83
CA ALA A 245 17.71 -26.80 23.96
C ALA A 245 16.86 -26.67 25.23
N ARG A 246 17.08 -25.56 25.94
CA ARG A 246 16.39 -25.20 27.19
C ARG A 246 15.14 -24.35 26.93
N ALA A 247 15.13 -23.61 25.83
CA ALA A 247 13.97 -22.88 25.35
C ALA A 247 13.71 -23.20 23.87
N VAL A 248 12.43 -23.20 23.49
CA VAL A 248 11.96 -23.46 22.13
C VAL A 248 11.03 -22.32 21.72
N PHE A 249 11.35 -21.60 20.64
CA PHE A 249 10.45 -20.59 20.06
C PHE A 249 9.79 -21.16 18.82
N LEU A 250 8.49 -20.94 18.71
CA LEU A 250 7.72 -21.33 17.54
C LEU A 250 6.66 -20.29 17.20
N ASP A 251 6.30 -20.26 15.92
CA ASP A 251 5.26 -19.41 15.36
C ASP A 251 4.24 -20.34 14.68
N PRO A 252 2.96 -20.36 15.12
CA PRO A 252 1.93 -21.18 14.51
C PRO A 252 1.70 -20.84 13.04
N MET A 253 1.88 -19.56 12.65
CA MET A 253 1.76 -19.10 11.27
C MET A 253 2.79 -18.01 11.02
N CYS A 254 3.80 -18.34 10.23
CA CYS A 254 4.89 -17.43 9.93
C CYS A 254 4.46 -16.34 8.93
N ASN A 255 4.92 -15.11 9.16
CA ASN A 255 4.77 -14.01 8.19
C ASN A 255 5.79 -14.13 7.03
N THR A 256 5.73 -15.24 6.30
CA THR A 256 6.53 -15.54 5.10
C THR A 256 5.64 -15.53 3.85
N VAL A 257 6.27 -15.61 2.68
CA VAL A 257 5.55 -15.71 1.40
C VAL A 257 4.61 -16.92 1.34
N GLY A 258 5.00 -18.05 1.92
CA GLY A 258 4.20 -19.28 1.96
C GLY A 258 3.20 -19.34 3.12
N LEU A 259 3.20 -18.36 4.02
CA LEU A 259 2.45 -18.40 5.28
C LEU A 259 2.62 -19.74 6.00
N ASP A 260 3.88 -20.19 6.13
CA ASP A 260 4.20 -21.51 6.67
C ASP A 260 3.55 -21.70 8.05
N THR A 261 2.94 -22.86 8.27
CA THR A 261 2.17 -23.14 9.49
C THR A 261 2.72 -24.34 10.25
N MET A 262 2.58 -24.34 11.57
CA MET A 262 2.97 -25.43 12.46
C MET A 262 1.76 -25.95 13.25
N ASP A 263 1.56 -27.27 13.27
CA ASP A 263 0.52 -27.91 14.08
C ASP A 263 0.91 -27.95 15.57
N ILE A 264 0.53 -26.89 16.29
CA ILE A 264 0.82 -26.74 17.73
C ILE A 264 0.15 -27.82 18.57
N ARG A 265 -1.02 -28.31 18.13
CA ARG A 265 -1.75 -29.36 18.85
C ARG A 265 -1.01 -30.69 18.75
N ARG A 266 -0.49 -31.02 17.56
CA ARG A 266 0.39 -32.17 17.37
C ARG A 266 1.70 -32.02 18.12
N PHE A 267 2.34 -30.85 18.08
CA PHE A 267 3.53 -30.57 18.87
C PHE A 267 3.30 -30.87 20.36
N ALA A 268 2.23 -30.33 20.95
CA ALA A 268 1.88 -30.55 22.35
C ALA A 268 1.69 -32.04 22.69
N ARG A 269 1.01 -32.80 21.82
CA ARG A 269 0.83 -34.26 21.99
C ARG A 269 2.16 -35.02 21.95
N LEU A 270 3.05 -34.65 21.03
CA LEU A 270 4.33 -35.33 20.84
C LEU A 270 5.26 -35.12 22.03
N VAL A 271 5.26 -33.93 22.63
CA VAL A 271 6.15 -33.61 23.77
C VAL A 271 5.61 -34.09 25.12
N ALA A 272 4.30 -34.25 25.27
CA ALA A 272 3.64 -34.67 26.51
C ALA A 272 4.12 -36.03 27.08
N HIS A 273 4.73 -36.87 26.23
CA HIS A 273 5.23 -38.20 26.57
C HIS A 273 6.76 -38.33 26.52
N ARG A 274 7.49 -37.22 26.37
CA ARG A 274 8.94 -37.24 26.19
C ARG A 274 9.67 -36.72 27.43
N GLU A 275 10.54 -37.53 28.00
CA GLU A 275 11.31 -37.14 29.18
C GLU A 275 12.15 -35.87 28.96
N GLY A 276 12.31 -35.07 30.03
CA GLY A 276 13.04 -33.81 30.01
C GLY A 276 12.27 -32.60 29.46
N TRP A 277 11.12 -32.78 28.79
CA TRP A 277 10.34 -31.65 28.25
C TRP A 277 9.67 -30.78 29.31
N ALA A 278 9.38 -31.32 30.50
CA ALA A 278 8.84 -30.53 31.62
C ALA A 278 9.76 -29.38 32.07
N GLU A 279 11.07 -29.52 31.85
CA GLU A 279 12.08 -28.54 32.24
C GLU A 279 12.34 -27.49 31.14
N ARG A 280 11.70 -27.61 29.98
CA ARG A 280 11.87 -26.70 28.84
C ARG A 280 10.83 -25.57 28.88
N LEU A 281 11.24 -24.41 28.36
CA LEU A 281 10.35 -23.29 28.06
C LEU A 281 9.91 -23.38 26.59
N VAL A 282 8.61 -23.27 26.33
CA VAL A 282 8.06 -23.15 24.97
C VAL A 282 7.45 -21.77 24.82
N VAL A 283 7.93 -21.00 23.85
CA VAL A 283 7.50 -19.64 23.55
C VAL A 283 6.74 -19.62 22.23
N ILE A 284 5.55 -19.02 22.23
CA ILE A 284 4.65 -19.02 21.08
C ILE A 284 4.22 -17.60 20.76
N ASP A 285 4.53 -17.13 19.54
CA ASP A 285 3.97 -15.90 18.99
C ASP A 285 2.62 -16.21 18.36
N GLY A 286 1.53 -15.78 18.99
CA GLY A 286 0.18 -16.05 18.51
C GLY A 286 -0.34 -15.03 17.50
N THR A 287 0.42 -14.00 17.13
CA THR A 287 -0.13 -12.76 16.57
C THR A 287 -0.96 -12.97 15.30
N LEU A 288 -0.56 -13.87 14.40
CA LEU A 288 -1.27 -14.11 13.13
C LEU A 288 -2.49 -15.04 13.27
N VAL A 289 -2.59 -15.79 14.36
CA VAL A 289 -3.70 -16.72 14.64
C VAL A 289 -4.66 -16.18 15.70
N SER A 290 -4.19 -15.29 16.58
CA SER A 290 -4.89 -14.49 17.60
C SER A 290 -6.18 -15.09 18.17
N GLY A 291 -6.08 -15.77 19.32
CA GLY A 291 -7.22 -16.48 19.90
C GLY A 291 -7.69 -17.70 19.09
N GLY A 292 -7.05 -18.08 17.98
CA GLY A 292 -7.45 -19.26 17.21
C GLY A 292 -7.23 -20.60 17.94
N MET A 293 -6.43 -20.65 19.01
CA MET A 293 -5.94 -21.90 19.63
C MET A 293 -6.39 -22.05 21.09
N GLN A 294 -6.80 -23.27 21.49
CA GLN A 294 -7.03 -23.65 22.89
C GLN A 294 -5.72 -24.16 23.50
N LEU A 295 -4.71 -23.31 23.47
CA LEU A 295 -3.31 -23.64 23.70
C LEU A 295 -3.07 -24.43 25.00
N TYR A 296 -3.51 -23.89 26.13
CA TYR A 296 -3.26 -24.49 27.44
C TYR A 296 -3.97 -25.83 27.62
N ASP A 297 -5.09 -26.06 26.93
CA ASP A 297 -5.79 -27.35 26.97
C ASP A 297 -5.05 -28.43 26.16
N TRP A 298 -4.20 -28.05 25.22
CA TRP A 298 -3.37 -28.98 24.46
C TRP A 298 -2.09 -29.37 25.21
N PHE A 299 -1.53 -28.46 26.00
CA PHE A 299 -0.32 -28.65 26.78
C PHE A 299 -0.64 -29.24 28.17
N THR A 300 -0.80 -30.56 28.22
CA THR A 300 -1.15 -31.33 29.43
C THR A 300 -0.24 -32.55 29.62
N GLY A 301 -0.19 -33.08 30.85
CA GLY A 301 0.58 -34.28 31.19
C GLY A 301 1.89 -34.00 31.96
N PRO A 302 2.54 -35.05 32.47
CA PRO A 302 3.66 -34.93 33.41
C PRO A 302 4.96 -34.39 32.77
N HIS A 303 5.12 -34.53 31.44
CA HIS A 303 6.26 -34.01 30.71
C HIS A 303 5.98 -32.70 29.97
N CYS A 304 4.81 -32.09 30.22
CA CYS A 304 4.41 -30.88 29.53
C CYS A 304 5.37 -29.72 29.86
N PRO A 305 5.90 -29.02 28.84
CA PRO A 305 6.73 -27.83 29.07
C PRO A 305 5.92 -26.68 29.65
N LYS A 306 6.64 -25.70 30.22
CA LYS A 306 6.05 -24.41 30.59
C LYS A 306 5.86 -23.57 29.34
N VAL A 307 4.63 -23.18 29.05
CA VAL A 307 4.28 -22.42 27.85
C VAL A 307 4.20 -20.93 28.16
N LEU A 308 4.88 -20.12 27.38
CA LEU A 308 4.77 -18.66 27.34
C LEU A 308 4.18 -18.28 25.99
N TYR A 309 3.10 -17.51 26.00
CA TYR A 309 2.40 -17.07 24.81
C TYR A 309 2.41 -15.56 24.75
N TYR A 310 2.57 -14.97 23.57
CA TYR A 310 2.42 -13.52 23.43
C TYR A 310 1.79 -13.15 22.10
N GLU A 311 1.23 -11.94 22.06
CA GLU A 311 0.73 -11.36 20.82
C GLU A 311 0.92 -9.85 20.76
N SER A 312 0.93 -9.35 19.53
CA SER A 312 0.71 -7.95 19.22
C SER A 312 -0.80 -7.64 19.18
N ALA A 313 -1.34 -7.09 20.28
CA ALA A 313 -2.76 -6.82 20.44
C ALA A 313 -3.29 -5.63 19.63
N HIS A 314 -2.42 -4.79 19.03
CA HIS A 314 -2.87 -3.73 18.12
C HIS A 314 -3.36 -4.23 16.75
N LYS A 315 -3.32 -5.53 16.51
CA LYS A 315 -3.85 -6.17 15.31
C LYS A 315 -5.34 -6.48 15.48
N TYR A 316 -5.69 -7.73 15.74
CA TYR A 316 -7.06 -8.22 15.76
C TYR A 316 -7.86 -7.74 16.98
N VAL A 317 -7.24 -7.63 18.15
CA VAL A 317 -7.90 -7.28 19.42
C VAL A 317 -8.51 -5.87 19.41
N GLN A 318 -7.95 -4.95 18.62
CA GLN A 318 -8.50 -3.59 18.48
C GLN A 318 -9.60 -3.45 17.43
N LEU A 319 -10.04 -4.54 16.79
CA LEU A 319 -11.10 -4.52 15.77
C LEU A 319 -10.81 -3.57 14.58
N GLY A 320 -9.53 -3.31 14.28
CA GLY A 320 -9.14 -2.36 13.23
C GLY A 320 -9.17 -0.89 13.62
N LEU A 321 -9.48 -0.56 14.89
CA LEU A 321 -9.57 0.82 15.39
C LEU A 321 -8.22 1.53 15.51
N ASP A 322 -7.10 0.81 15.54
CA ASP A 322 -5.74 1.38 15.51
C ASP A 322 -5.54 2.57 16.47
N LEU A 323 -6.00 2.43 17.73
CA LEU A 323 -6.04 3.52 18.71
C LEU A 323 -4.73 3.62 19.49
N ILE A 324 -4.09 2.48 19.78
CA ILE A 324 -2.87 2.40 20.59
C ILE A 324 -1.95 1.30 20.07
N MET A 325 -0.66 1.39 20.41
CA MET A 325 0.19 0.20 20.43
C MET A 325 -0.13 -0.62 21.68
N CYS A 326 -0.18 -1.95 21.56
CA CYS A 326 -0.51 -2.86 22.65
C CYS A 326 0.01 -4.26 22.34
N GLY A 327 0.45 -4.97 23.37
CA GLY A 327 0.75 -6.39 23.32
C GLY A 327 0.42 -7.06 24.65
N TYR A 328 0.51 -8.38 24.72
CA TYR A 328 0.36 -9.10 25.99
C TYR A 328 1.19 -10.35 26.04
N VAL A 329 1.46 -10.80 27.26
CA VAL A 329 2.02 -12.12 27.57
C VAL A 329 0.96 -12.92 28.33
N VAL A 330 0.80 -14.19 27.97
CA VAL A 330 0.01 -15.16 28.73
C VAL A 330 0.95 -16.25 29.23
N MET A 331 0.84 -16.58 30.50
CA MET A 331 1.70 -17.57 31.17
C MET A 331 0.95 -18.32 32.27
N PRO A 332 1.48 -19.47 32.74
CA PRO A 332 1.01 -20.13 33.95
C PRO A 332 1.09 -19.21 35.17
N GLU A 333 0.13 -19.33 36.08
CA GLU A 333 0.04 -18.50 37.30
C GLU A 333 1.35 -18.49 38.12
N VAL A 334 2.05 -19.62 38.19
CA VAL A 334 3.32 -19.77 38.91
C VAL A 334 4.42 -18.82 38.40
N LEU A 335 4.34 -18.36 37.15
CA LEU A 335 5.34 -17.47 36.55
C LEU A 335 5.00 -15.97 36.70
N VAL A 336 3.81 -15.64 37.19
CA VAL A 336 3.34 -14.25 37.32
C VAL A 336 4.28 -13.38 38.12
N PRO A 337 4.76 -13.77 39.32
CA PRO A 337 5.61 -12.88 40.12
C PRO A 337 6.89 -12.45 39.38
N ALA A 338 7.53 -13.38 38.68
CA ALA A 338 8.77 -13.11 37.93
C ALA A 338 8.50 -12.23 36.70
N ILE A 339 7.54 -12.61 35.87
CA ILE A 339 7.23 -11.90 34.61
C ILE A 339 6.66 -10.50 34.89
N GLN A 340 5.84 -10.36 35.93
CA GLN A 340 5.31 -9.06 36.35
C GLN A 340 6.43 -8.13 36.82
N LEU A 341 7.38 -8.63 37.62
CA LEU A 341 8.54 -7.83 38.06
C LEU A 341 9.38 -7.36 36.87
N ILE A 342 9.60 -8.23 35.88
CA ILE A 342 10.30 -7.87 34.64
C ILE A 342 9.55 -6.76 33.93
N ARG A 343 8.25 -6.94 33.66
CA ARG A 343 7.42 -5.92 33.01
C ARG A 343 7.50 -4.56 33.72
N GLN A 344 7.48 -4.57 35.05
CA GLN A 344 7.59 -3.37 35.88
C GLN A 344 8.96 -2.71 35.79
N THR A 345 10.04 -3.49 35.81
CA THR A 345 11.42 -2.98 35.82
C THR A 345 11.89 -2.52 34.45
N THR A 346 11.42 -3.16 33.37
CA THR A 346 11.67 -2.74 31.99
C THR A 346 10.77 -1.60 31.52
N GLY A 347 9.78 -1.20 32.32
CA GLY A 347 8.85 -0.11 31.97
C GLY A 347 7.94 -0.42 30.78
N THR A 348 7.71 -1.70 30.48
CA THR A 348 6.93 -2.17 29.32
C THR A 348 5.43 -2.24 29.59
N VAL A 349 4.96 -1.64 30.68
CA VAL A 349 3.59 -1.69 31.18
C VAL A 349 2.63 -0.91 30.27
N LEU A 350 1.41 -1.41 30.10
CA LEU A 350 0.32 -0.62 29.51
C LEU A 350 -0.34 0.25 30.59
N TYR A 351 -0.36 1.56 30.41
CA TYR A 351 -0.96 2.50 31.36
C TYR A 351 -2.48 2.56 31.27
N SER A 352 -3.15 2.96 32.36
CA SER A 352 -4.61 2.98 32.50
C SER A 352 -5.32 3.70 31.34
N ARG A 353 -4.83 4.89 30.97
CA ARG A 353 -5.37 5.66 29.85
C ARG A 353 -5.37 4.86 28.54
N ASN A 354 -4.28 4.17 28.22
CA ASN A 354 -4.23 3.34 27.02
C ASN A 354 -5.11 2.09 27.17
N ALA A 355 -5.10 1.44 28.33
CA ALA A 355 -5.97 0.27 28.58
C ALA A 355 -7.47 0.61 28.39
N SER A 356 -7.89 1.83 28.73
CA SER A 356 -9.27 2.30 28.53
C SER A 356 -9.68 2.49 27.06
N LEU A 357 -8.71 2.58 26.14
CA LEU A 357 -8.96 2.68 24.69
C LEU A 357 -9.18 1.31 24.03
N LEU A 358 -8.92 0.20 24.74
CA LEU A 358 -9.21 -1.13 24.22
C LEU A 358 -10.73 -1.32 24.13
N PRO A 359 -11.26 -1.78 22.99
CA PRO A 359 -12.70 -1.99 22.85
C PRO A 359 -13.17 -3.08 23.85
N PRO A 360 -14.37 -2.97 24.43
CA PRO A 360 -14.92 -3.92 25.38
C PRO A 360 -15.43 -5.19 24.68
N ILE A 361 -14.51 -5.94 24.08
CA ILE A 361 -14.79 -7.18 23.36
C ILE A 361 -15.04 -8.34 24.34
N ASP A 362 -15.78 -9.33 23.85
CA ASP A 362 -15.93 -10.64 24.48
C ASP A 362 -15.70 -11.72 23.42
N LYS A 363 -15.70 -12.99 23.86
CA LYS A 363 -15.52 -14.14 22.97
C LYS A 363 -16.48 -14.14 21.78
N THR A 364 -17.73 -13.72 21.97
CA THR A 364 -18.77 -13.77 20.94
C THR A 364 -18.47 -12.77 19.82
N VAL A 365 -18.22 -11.50 20.17
CA VAL A 365 -17.85 -10.45 19.22
C VAL A 365 -16.55 -10.77 18.51
N TYR A 366 -15.55 -11.19 19.28
CA TYR A 366 -14.20 -11.44 18.76
C TYR A 366 -14.19 -12.62 17.77
N ASN A 367 -14.74 -13.78 18.16
CA ASN A 367 -14.80 -14.96 17.29
C ASN A 367 -15.65 -14.72 16.03
N PHE A 368 -16.73 -13.94 16.13
CA PHE A 368 -17.54 -13.59 14.96
C PHE A 368 -16.71 -12.78 13.95
N ARG A 369 -15.99 -11.75 14.41
CA ARG A 369 -15.13 -10.95 13.54
C ARG A 369 -14.01 -11.79 12.92
N MET A 370 -13.35 -12.62 13.71
CA MET A 370 -12.25 -13.47 13.20
C MET A 370 -12.75 -14.48 12.15
N SER A 371 -13.90 -15.11 12.39
CA SER A 371 -14.53 -15.98 11.39
C SER A 371 -14.87 -15.24 10.09
N ARG A 372 -15.36 -13.99 10.16
CA ARG A 372 -15.62 -13.14 8.99
C ARG A 372 -14.35 -12.83 8.21
N LEU A 373 -13.29 -12.43 8.91
CA LEU A 373 -11.98 -12.15 8.30
C LEU A 373 -11.41 -13.38 7.58
N THR A 374 -11.47 -14.55 8.20
CA THR A 374 -11.04 -15.81 7.57
C THR A 374 -11.88 -16.18 6.37
N ALA A 375 -13.20 -16.12 6.45
CA ALA A 375 -14.07 -16.43 5.32
C ALA A 375 -13.80 -15.50 4.12
N ASN A 376 -13.54 -14.22 4.37
CA ASN A 376 -13.18 -13.26 3.34
C ASN A 376 -11.80 -13.55 2.74
N ALA A 377 -10.81 -13.88 3.56
CA ALA A 377 -9.48 -14.24 3.09
C ALA A 377 -9.49 -15.52 2.23
N GLU A 378 -10.25 -16.55 2.64
CA GLU A 378 -10.46 -17.77 1.84
C GLU A 378 -11.18 -17.50 0.52
N LYS A 379 -12.20 -16.61 0.53
CA LYS A 379 -12.89 -16.19 -0.69
C LYS A 379 -11.94 -15.44 -1.63
N LEU A 380 -11.17 -14.49 -1.10
CA LEU A 380 -10.21 -13.71 -1.89
C LEU A 380 -9.12 -14.61 -2.49
N HIS A 381 -8.53 -15.50 -1.67
CA HIS A 381 -7.54 -16.47 -2.13
C HIS A 381 -8.03 -17.24 -3.35
N ARG A 382 -9.23 -17.85 -3.27
CA ARG A 382 -9.82 -18.60 -4.41
C ARG A 382 -10.01 -17.76 -5.66
N LEU A 383 -10.46 -16.51 -5.52
CA LEU A 383 -10.67 -15.60 -6.65
C LEU A 383 -9.35 -15.19 -7.31
N LEU A 384 -8.33 -14.92 -6.51
CA LEU A 384 -7.01 -14.56 -7.01
C LEU A 384 -6.32 -15.76 -7.67
N ASP A 385 -6.31 -16.92 -7.00
CA ASP A 385 -5.69 -18.15 -7.48
C ASP A 385 -6.24 -18.56 -8.87
N ALA A 386 -7.57 -18.46 -9.05
CA ALA A 386 -8.21 -18.71 -10.34
C ALA A 386 -7.84 -17.69 -11.43
N GLY A 387 -7.52 -16.44 -11.06
CA GLY A 387 -7.26 -15.33 -11.99
C GLY A 387 -5.79 -15.02 -12.23
N SER A 388 -4.87 -15.55 -11.42
CA SER A 388 -3.45 -15.16 -11.41
C SER A 388 -2.47 -16.27 -11.76
N GLY A 389 -2.94 -17.47 -12.13
CA GLY A 389 -2.08 -18.66 -12.30
C GLY A 389 -0.89 -18.50 -13.26
N SER A 390 -0.94 -17.57 -14.22
CA SER A 390 0.19 -17.24 -15.12
C SER A 390 1.07 -16.08 -14.64
N MET A 391 0.64 -15.34 -13.62
CA MET A 391 1.29 -14.10 -13.13
C MET A 391 2.00 -14.31 -11.80
N ALA A 392 1.39 -15.07 -10.89
CA ALA A 392 1.84 -15.18 -9.52
C ALA A 392 1.32 -16.45 -8.82
N GLU A 393 2.05 -16.86 -7.79
CA GLU A 393 1.61 -17.81 -6.77
C GLU A 393 0.88 -17.06 -5.65
N VAL A 394 -0.27 -17.57 -5.22
CA VAL A 394 -1.12 -16.95 -4.18
C VAL A 394 -1.35 -17.93 -3.04
N THR A 395 -1.04 -17.52 -1.81
CA THR A 395 -1.03 -18.43 -0.66
C THR A 395 -1.96 -17.99 0.46
N PHE A 396 -2.61 -18.97 1.09
CA PHE A 396 -3.44 -18.87 2.28
C PHE A 396 -3.29 -20.15 3.12
N PRO A 397 -3.32 -20.11 4.46
CA PRO A 397 -3.05 -21.25 5.34
C PRO A 397 -4.19 -22.29 5.41
N HIS A 398 -4.41 -23.09 4.36
CA HIS A 398 -5.58 -24.00 4.25
C HIS A 398 -5.73 -25.05 5.36
N HIS A 399 -4.65 -25.47 6.01
CA HIS A 399 -4.65 -26.55 7.02
C HIS A 399 -5.12 -26.14 8.42
N TRP A 400 -5.48 -24.86 8.63
CA TRP A 400 -5.83 -24.35 9.96
C TRP A 400 -6.95 -25.15 10.66
N ARG A 401 -7.93 -25.66 9.89
CA ARG A 401 -9.03 -26.49 10.42
C ARG A 401 -8.54 -27.84 10.94
N GLU A 402 -7.61 -28.46 10.21
CA GLU A 402 -7.02 -29.76 10.55
C GLU A 402 -6.21 -29.67 11.84
N TYR A 403 -5.55 -28.54 12.07
CA TYR A 403 -4.82 -28.23 13.30
C TYR A 403 -5.74 -27.90 14.50
N GLY A 404 -7.06 -27.82 14.27
CA GLY A 404 -8.04 -27.52 15.29
C GLY A 404 -8.08 -26.05 15.70
N TRP A 405 -7.63 -25.14 14.83
CA TRP A 405 -7.79 -23.71 15.06
C TRP A 405 -9.24 -23.29 14.83
N ARG A 406 -9.71 -22.24 15.51
CA ARG A 406 -11.04 -21.67 15.30
C ARG A 406 -11.17 -20.87 14.01
N HIS A 407 -10.05 -20.36 13.49
CA HIS A 407 -9.99 -19.54 12.29
C HIS A 407 -8.55 -19.49 11.74
N GLY A 408 -8.40 -19.09 10.47
CA GLY A 408 -7.13 -19.07 9.73
C GLY A 408 -6.50 -17.69 9.57
N GLY A 409 -6.96 -16.68 10.31
CA GLY A 409 -6.46 -15.30 10.18
C GLY A 409 -7.04 -14.60 8.94
N ASN A 410 -6.38 -13.52 8.50
CA ASN A 410 -6.89 -12.64 7.42
C ASN A 410 -5.85 -12.32 6.34
N VAL A 411 -4.74 -13.06 6.30
CA VAL A 411 -3.60 -12.75 5.44
C VAL A 411 -3.62 -13.64 4.21
N VAL A 412 -3.44 -13.02 3.04
CA VAL A 412 -3.16 -13.68 1.76
C VAL A 412 -1.85 -13.10 1.24
N THR A 413 -0.98 -13.93 0.69
CA THR A 413 0.31 -13.52 0.12
C THR A 413 0.36 -13.80 -1.38
N VAL A 414 1.13 -12.99 -2.11
CA VAL A 414 1.29 -13.08 -3.55
C VAL A 414 2.78 -12.97 -3.90
N ARG A 415 3.27 -13.93 -4.69
CA ARG A 415 4.63 -13.98 -5.23
C ARG A 415 4.58 -14.01 -6.75
N PHE A 416 5.09 -12.97 -7.40
CA PHE A 416 5.08 -12.89 -8.86
C PHE A 416 6.11 -13.84 -9.49
N TYR A 417 5.79 -14.38 -10.66
CA TYR A 417 6.77 -15.09 -11.48
C TYR A 417 7.70 -14.09 -12.21
N GLY A 418 8.92 -14.52 -12.51
CA GLY A 418 9.91 -13.71 -13.23
C GLY A 418 10.99 -13.11 -12.34
N GLU A 419 12.20 -13.04 -12.87
CA GLU A 419 13.37 -12.52 -12.17
C GLU A 419 13.19 -11.02 -11.87
N GLY A 420 13.45 -10.61 -10.63
CA GLY A 420 13.35 -9.22 -10.21
C GLY A 420 11.91 -8.71 -9.96
N ALA A 421 10.87 -9.46 -10.33
CA ALA A 421 9.46 -9.05 -10.17
C ALA A 421 9.05 -8.85 -8.71
N ASN A 422 9.77 -9.45 -7.77
CA ASN A 422 9.47 -9.35 -6.35
C ASN A 422 10.39 -8.37 -5.60
N LYS A 423 11.24 -7.61 -6.31
CA LYS A 423 12.06 -6.57 -5.66
C LYS A 423 11.17 -5.45 -5.14
N LYS A 424 11.54 -4.88 -3.99
CA LYS A 424 10.74 -3.89 -3.28
C LYS A 424 10.25 -2.71 -4.16
N PRO A 425 11.07 -2.05 -4.99
CA PRO A 425 10.58 -0.96 -5.86
C PRO A 425 9.52 -1.41 -6.88
N ASN A 426 9.60 -2.67 -7.31
CA ASN A 426 8.66 -3.25 -8.26
C ASN A 426 7.34 -3.63 -7.58
N LEU A 427 7.38 -4.17 -6.35
CA LEU A 427 6.19 -4.40 -5.54
C LEU A 427 5.51 -3.09 -5.12
N GLU A 428 6.27 -2.05 -4.78
CA GLU A 428 5.71 -0.71 -4.52
C GLU A 428 4.94 -0.18 -5.74
N ARG A 429 5.50 -0.36 -6.94
CA ARG A 429 4.81 -0.05 -8.20
C ARG A 429 3.56 -0.92 -8.38
N CYS A 430 3.63 -2.21 -8.07
CA CYS A 430 2.47 -3.09 -8.13
C CYS A 430 1.35 -2.60 -7.20
N CYS A 431 1.68 -2.21 -5.97
CA CYS A 431 0.72 -1.62 -5.04
C CYS A 431 0.06 -0.37 -5.62
N ASP A 432 0.82 0.50 -6.30
CA ASP A 432 0.26 1.71 -6.91
C ASP A 432 -0.69 1.37 -8.07
N GLU A 433 -0.38 0.36 -8.90
CA GLU A 433 -1.29 -0.10 -9.96
C GLU A 433 -2.56 -0.75 -9.38
N ILE A 434 -2.46 -1.49 -8.27
CA ILE A 434 -3.61 -2.06 -7.55
C ILE A 434 -4.50 -0.94 -6.98
N LEU A 435 -3.92 0.10 -6.37
CA LEU A 435 -4.69 1.22 -5.84
C LEU A 435 -5.46 1.97 -6.93
N ARG A 436 -4.85 2.19 -8.11
CA ARG A 436 -5.56 2.79 -9.24
C ARG A 436 -6.71 1.90 -9.73
N ALA A 437 -6.46 0.60 -9.85
CA ALA A 437 -7.51 -0.34 -10.21
C ALA A 437 -8.64 -0.39 -9.16
N ALA A 438 -8.32 -0.21 -7.87
CA ALA A 438 -9.32 -0.11 -6.80
C ALA A 438 -10.17 1.16 -6.92
N GLU A 439 -9.57 2.29 -7.28
CA GLU A 439 -10.29 3.55 -7.55
C GLU A 439 -11.26 3.39 -8.73
N GLU A 440 -10.82 2.76 -9.82
CA GLU A 440 -11.64 2.49 -11.00
C GLU A 440 -12.81 1.51 -10.71
N GLU A 441 -12.57 0.50 -9.87
CA GLU A 441 -13.61 -0.45 -9.41
C GLU A 441 -14.52 0.13 -8.31
N GLY A 442 -14.20 1.31 -7.78
CA GLY A 442 -14.96 1.94 -6.69
C GLY A 442 -14.86 1.21 -5.35
N VAL A 443 -13.77 0.50 -5.09
CA VAL A 443 -13.55 -0.24 -3.82
C VAL A 443 -12.48 0.39 -2.95
N ALA A 444 -12.71 0.42 -1.64
CA ALA A 444 -11.75 0.95 -0.69
C ALA A 444 -10.59 -0.03 -0.44
N MET A 445 -9.37 0.41 -0.73
CA MET A 445 -8.14 -0.30 -0.41
C MET A 445 -7.07 0.67 0.09
N ILE A 446 -6.21 0.20 0.99
CA ILE A 446 -5.16 1.02 1.60
C ILE A 446 -3.80 0.37 1.39
N LYS A 447 -2.80 1.14 0.94
CA LYS A 447 -1.40 0.72 0.98
C LYS A 447 -0.83 1.03 2.36
N GLY A 448 -0.33 0.03 3.08
CA GLY A 448 0.27 0.24 4.38
C GLY A 448 0.50 -1.05 5.17
N ALA A 449 1.47 -1.00 6.09
CA ALA A 449 1.82 -2.11 6.95
C ALA A 449 0.69 -2.47 7.96
N SER A 450 0.95 -3.51 8.75
CA SER A 450 0.03 -4.09 9.75
C SER A 450 -1.14 -4.88 9.15
N LEU A 451 -2.02 -5.42 10.00
CA LEU A 451 -3.10 -6.35 9.65
C LEU A 451 -4.22 -6.34 10.71
N GLY A 452 -5.35 -7.01 10.41
CA GLY A 452 -6.52 -7.11 11.30
C GLY A 452 -7.57 -5.99 11.13
N PHE A 453 -7.39 -5.13 10.13
CA PHE A 453 -8.27 -3.99 9.85
C PHE A 453 -9.55 -4.38 9.12
N SER A 454 -10.53 -3.46 9.13
CA SER A 454 -11.81 -3.67 8.46
C SER A 454 -11.77 -3.38 6.96
N THR A 455 -10.89 -2.48 6.52
CA THR A 455 -10.59 -2.22 5.10
C THR A 455 -9.39 -3.07 4.66
N THR A 456 -9.46 -3.65 3.47
CA THR A 456 -8.37 -4.45 2.90
C THR A 456 -7.11 -3.59 2.74
N ARG A 457 -5.97 -4.11 3.21
CA ARG A 457 -4.66 -3.47 3.06
C ARG A 457 -3.73 -4.29 2.18
N ILE A 458 -2.90 -3.61 1.41
CA ILE A 458 -1.79 -4.19 0.64
C ILE A 458 -0.46 -3.60 1.10
N PHE A 459 0.58 -4.43 1.11
CA PHE A 459 1.91 -4.03 1.57
C PHE A 459 2.99 -4.90 0.93
N GLU A 460 4.08 -4.27 0.50
CA GLU A 460 5.33 -4.93 0.14
C GLU A 460 6.04 -5.44 1.40
N ALA A 461 5.82 -6.72 1.73
CA ALA A 461 6.40 -7.36 2.90
C ALA A 461 7.78 -7.96 2.57
N ASP A 462 8.66 -8.00 3.56
CA ASP A 462 9.95 -8.67 3.49
C ASP A 462 9.99 -9.76 4.57
N ALA A 463 10.51 -10.93 4.21
CA ALA A 463 10.73 -12.02 5.16
C ALA A 463 12.00 -11.82 6.01
N PHE A 464 12.82 -10.78 5.76
CA PHE A 464 14.09 -10.50 6.47
C PHE A 464 14.99 -11.73 6.66
N PHE A 465 14.88 -12.68 5.74
CA PHE A 465 15.65 -13.90 5.67
C PHE A 465 16.67 -13.73 4.53
N GLU A 466 17.90 -14.20 4.73
CA GLU A 466 18.93 -14.09 3.69
C GLU A 466 18.46 -14.79 2.42
N ASN A 467 18.53 -14.09 1.28
CA ASN A 467 18.17 -14.58 -0.06
C ASN A 467 16.69 -14.87 -0.32
N THR A 468 15.77 -14.37 0.50
CA THR A 468 14.33 -14.43 0.18
C THR A 468 13.88 -13.13 -0.44
N ASP A 469 13.24 -13.19 -1.61
CA ASP A 469 12.66 -11.99 -2.21
C ASP A 469 11.46 -11.48 -1.37
N PRO A 470 11.25 -10.15 -1.33
CA PRO A 470 10.01 -9.58 -0.80
C PRO A 470 8.76 -10.15 -1.48
N PHE A 471 7.59 -9.94 -0.90
CA PHE A 471 6.33 -10.43 -1.44
C PHE A 471 5.19 -9.43 -1.19
N LEU A 472 4.13 -9.52 -1.98
CA LEU A 472 2.94 -8.71 -1.75
C LEU A 472 2.07 -9.39 -0.69
N ARG A 473 1.84 -8.71 0.43
CA ARG A 473 0.94 -9.17 1.48
C ARG A 473 -0.37 -8.41 1.43
N ILE A 474 -1.47 -9.14 1.55
CA ILE A 474 -2.83 -8.63 1.57
C ILE A 474 -3.44 -8.96 2.93
N SER A 475 -3.77 -7.95 3.72
CA SER A 475 -4.57 -8.08 4.94
C SER A 475 -6.03 -7.81 4.59
N VAL A 476 -6.82 -8.87 4.47
CA VAL A 476 -8.21 -8.83 3.98
C VAL A 476 -9.15 -8.22 5.01
N GLY A 477 -10.05 -7.34 4.57
CA GLY A 477 -11.04 -6.64 5.39
C GLY A 477 -12.26 -7.47 5.79
N VAL A 478 -13.21 -6.85 6.50
CA VAL A 478 -14.39 -7.54 7.10
C VAL A 478 -15.64 -7.55 6.21
N GLN A 479 -15.70 -6.75 5.14
CA GLN A 479 -16.90 -6.60 4.31
C GLN A 479 -16.98 -7.66 3.18
N PRO A 480 -17.80 -8.72 3.32
CA PRO A 480 -17.88 -9.79 2.33
C PRO A 480 -18.38 -9.35 0.95
N GLU A 481 -19.23 -8.31 0.91
CA GLU A 481 -19.82 -7.73 -0.30
C GLU A 481 -18.78 -7.03 -1.19
N HIS A 482 -17.64 -6.62 -0.63
CA HIS A 482 -16.56 -5.97 -1.38
C HIS A 482 -15.58 -6.97 -2.00
N MET A 483 -15.65 -8.26 -1.65
CA MET A 483 -14.60 -9.22 -1.99
C MET A 483 -14.44 -9.45 -3.50
N GLU A 484 -15.53 -9.47 -4.27
CA GLU A 484 -15.45 -9.55 -5.73
C GLU A 484 -14.78 -8.31 -6.34
N GLY A 485 -15.14 -7.11 -5.88
CA GLY A 485 -14.54 -5.87 -6.38
C GLY A 485 -13.07 -5.73 -5.98
N VAL A 486 -12.72 -6.09 -4.75
CA VAL A 486 -11.33 -6.16 -4.28
C VAL A 486 -10.53 -7.16 -5.12
N ALA A 487 -11.08 -8.34 -5.43
CA ALA A 487 -10.40 -9.31 -6.29
C ALA A 487 -10.17 -8.79 -7.71
N ARG A 488 -11.18 -8.13 -8.32
CA ARG A 488 -11.03 -7.52 -9.65
C ARG A 488 -9.97 -6.42 -9.66
N ALA A 489 -9.96 -5.55 -8.64
CA ALA A 489 -8.96 -4.50 -8.49
C ALA A 489 -7.53 -5.08 -8.37
N LEU A 490 -7.36 -6.10 -7.52
CA LEU A 490 -6.09 -6.80 -7.36
C LEU A 490 -5.63 -7.45 -8.67
N LEU A 491 -6.48 -8.24 -9.33
CA LEU A 491 -6.12 -8.91 -10.59
C LEU A 491 -5.80 -7.92 -11.71
N SER A 492 -6.57 -6.83 -11.82
CA SER A 492 -6.34 -5.77 -12.81
C SER A 492 -4.99 -5.08 -12.56
N GLY A 493 -4.72 -4.67 -11.32
CA GLY A 493 -3.45 -4.04 -10.94
C GLY A 493 -2.25 -4.97 -11.12
N MET A 494 -2.39 -6.24 -10.71
CA MET A 494 -1.38 -7.29 -10.91
C MET A 494 -1.08 -7.51 -12.40
N LYS A 495 -2.11 -7.55 -13.26
CA LYS A 495 -1.95 -7.71 -14.71
C LYS A 495 -1.21 -6.53 -15.33
N ARG A 496 -1.62 -5.29 -15.01
CA ARG A 496 -0.93 -4.07 -15.47
C ARG A 496 0.54 -4.07 -15.06
N TYR A 497 0.79 -4.44 -13.80
CA TYR A 497 2.13 -4.58 -13.28
C TYR A 497 2.96 -5.59 -14.07
N CYS A 498 2.47 -6.81 -14.29
CA CYS A 498 3.19 -7.88 -14.99
C CYS A 498 3.50 -7.52 -16.45
N VAL A 499 2.55 -6.89 -17.15
CA VAL A 499 2.75 -6.38 -18.52
C VAL A 499 3.87 -5.33 -18.54
N SER A 500 3.87 -4.40 -17.59
CA SER A 500 4.89 -3.35 -17.50
C SER A 500 6.25 -3.82 -16.93
N ALA A 501 6.33 -5.05 -16.41
CA ALA A 501 7.52 -5.60 -15.75
C ALA A 501 8.37 -6.46 -16.68
N THR A 502 7.79 -7.01 -17.74
CA THR A 502 8.46 -7.98 -18.62
C THR A 502 9.08 -7.26 -19.82
N PRO A 503 10.42 -7.25 -19.97
CA PRO A 503 11.04 -6.70 -21.17
C PRO A 503 10.59 -7.45 -22.42
N VAL A 504 10.05 -6.72 -23.38
CA VAL A 504 9.73 -7.24 -24.72
C VAL A 504 10.54 -6.44 -25.72
N ASN A 505 11.28 -7.13 -26.58
CA ASN A 505 11.97 -6.53 -27.71
C ASN A 505 11.39 -7.13 -28.99
N LEU A 506 10.92 -6.25 -29.88
CA LEU A 506 10.52 -6.57 -31.24
C LEU A 506 11.72 -7.16 -31.98
N ASP A 507 11.50 -8.25 -32.71
CA ASP A 507 12.52 -8.89 -33.54
C ASP A 507 12.04 -8.92 -34.98
N VAL A 508 12.36 -7.86 -35.72
CA VAL A 508 11.93 -7.71 -37.11
C VAL A 508 12.59 -8.76 -38.02
N GLY A 509 13.75 -9.30 -37.62
CA GLY A 509 14.44 -10.35 -38.36
C GLY A 509 13.57 -11.60 -38.57
N ARG A 510 12.63 -11.87 -37.66
CA ARG A 510 11.68 -12.98 -37.79
C ARG A 510 10.64 -12.78 -38.90
N GLN A 511 10.37 -11.52 -39.27
CA GLN A 511 9.37 -11.18 -40.29
C GLN A 511 9.93 -11.21 -41.71
N LEU A 512 11.26 -11.35 -41.89
CA LEU A 512 11.91 -11.34 -43.21
C LEU A 512 11.43 -12.46 -44.15
N TYR A 513 10.79 -13.51 -43.63
CA TYR A 513 10.24 -14.62 -44.40
C TYR A 513 8.73 -14.47 -44.67
N ASP A 514 8.08 -13.42 -44.17
CA ASP A 514 6.66 -13.16 -44.38
C ASP A 514 6.46 -12.26 -45.63
N PRO A 515 5.62 -12.64 -46.61
CA PRO A 515 5.33 -11.80 -47.77
C PRO A 515 4.79 -10.40 -47.43
N SER A 516 4.05 -10.26 -46.33
CA SER A 516 3.51 -8.97 -45.87
C SER A 516 4.60 -7.97 -45.50
N PHE A 517 5.76 -8.45 -45.04
CA PHE A 517 6.93 -7.60 -44.75
C PHE A 517 7.44 -6.89 -46.00
N TYR A 518 7.55 -7.59 -47.13
CA TYR A 518 8.02 -7.00 -48.39
C TYR A 518 7.01 -5.99 -48.98
N ASN A 519 5.72 -6.26 -48.82
CA ASN A 519 4.67 -5.30 -49.20
C ASN A 519 4.76 -4.02 -48.34
N ALA A 520 4.95 -4.17 -47.02
CA ALA A 520 5.15 -3.05 -46.12
C ALA A 520 6.42 -2.25 -46.48
N MET A 521 7.53 -2.93 -46.78
CA MET A 521 8.78 -2.32 -47.24
C MET A 521 8.61 -1.48 -48.51
N MET A 522 7.94 -2.02 -49.53
CA MET A 522 7.66 -1.27 -50.76
C MET A 522 6.85 -0.01 -50.48
N SER A 523 5.83 -0.11 -49.62
CA SER A 523 5.04 1.05 -49.24
C SER A 523 5.83 2.10 -48.44
N MET A 524 6.71 1.66 -47.53
CA MET A 524 7.61 2.55 -46.81
C MET A 524 8.62 3.25 -47.73
N LEU A 525 9.08 2.60 -48.81
CA LEU A 525 9.98 3.22 -49.80
C LEU A 525 9.31 4.40 -50.52
N GLU A 526 8.02 4.28 -50.86
CA GLU A 526 7.26 5.37 -51.48
C GLU A 526 7.14 6.58 -50.53
N VAL A 527 6.81 6.33 -49.27
CA VAL A 527 6.75 7.37 -48.23
C VAL A 527 8.12 8.01 -48.00
N ARG A 528 9.18 7.21 -47.99
CA ARG A 528 10.56 7.70 -47.88
C ARG A 528 10.96 8.58 -49.06
N ALA A 529 10.59 8.21 -50.29
CA ALA A 529 10.86 9.03 -51.47
C ALA A 529 10.15 10.38 -51.37
N LYS A 530 8.89 10.38 -50.92
CA LYS A 530 8.12 11.61 -50.67
C LYS A 530 8.77 12.47 -49.59
N TYR A 531 9.14 11.88 -48.46
CA TYR A 531 9.81 12.60 -47.37
C TYR A 531 11.17 13.20 -47.80
N THR A 532 11.95 12.45 -48.58
CA THR A 532 13.25 12.92 -49.09
C THR A 532 13.09 14.15 -49.98
N LYS A 533 12.03 14.19 -50.80
CA LYS A 533 11.75 15.29 -51.71
C LYS A 533 11.10 16.49 -51.02
N ASP A 534 10.00 16.25 -50.31
CA ASP A 534 9.12 17.31 -49.81
C ASP A 534 9.48 17.75 -48.39
N ARG A 535 10.41 17.05 -47.71
CA ARG A 535 10.84 17.28 -46.32
C ARG A 535 9.73 17.16 -45.26
N VAL A 536 8.53 16.77 -45.67
CA VAL A 536 7.38 16.49 -44.82
C VAL A 536 6.54 15.37 -45.41
N VAL A 537 6.01 14.50 -44.54
CA VAL A 537 5.05 13.47 -44.94
C VAL A 537 4.05 13.19 -43.82
N PHE A 538 2.77 13.10 -44.19
CA PHE A 538 1.69 12.67 -43.31
C PHE A 538 1.29 11.24 -43.66
N MET A 539 1.40 10.36 -42.67
CA MET A 539 1.09 8.93 -42.73
C MET A 539 -0.18 8.70 -41.95
N LYS A 540 -1.26 8.31 -42.63
CA LYS A 540 -2.53 8.02 -41.94
C LYS A 540 -2.44 6.73 -41.12
N GLY A 541 -3.17 6.66 -40.03
CA GLY A 541 -3.25 5.46 -39.19
C GLY A 541 -3.69 4.21 -39.97
N GLU A 542 -4.66 4.35 -40.88
CA GLU A 542 -5.16 3.26 -41.74
C GLU A 542 -4.07 2.62 -42.61
N TRP A 543 -3.07 3.42 -43.00
CA TRP A 543 -1.92 2.97 -43.78
C TRP A 543 -0.84 2.38 -42.86
N LEU A 544 -0.63 2.98 -41.69
CA LEU A 544 0.46 2.63 -40.79
C LEU A 544 0.21 1.30 -40.05
N VAL A 545 -1.02 1.04 -39.61
CA VAL A 545 -1.39 -0.19 -38.88
C VAL A 545 -0.92 -1.49 -39.56
N PRO A 546 -1.23 -1.77 -40.84
CA PRO A 546 -0.79 -3.00 -41.50
C PRO A 546 0.73 -3.10 -41.63
N ILE A 547 1.43 -1.97 -41.75
CA ILE A 547 2.91 -1.93 -41.79
C ILE A 547 3.48 -2.34 -40.44
N LEU A 548 2.97 -1.79 -39.34
CA LEU A 548 3.45 -2.12 -37.99
C LEU A 548 3.24 -3.62 -37.68
N ARG A 549 2.12 -4.20 -38.09
CA ARG A 549 1.88 -5.65 -37.99
C ARG A 549 2.90 -6.46 -38.77
N ALA A 550 3.17 -6.08 -40.02
CA ALA A 550 4.15 -6.73 -40.87
C ALA A 550 5.59 -6.62 -40.33
N LEU A 551 5.87 -5.64 -39.47
CA LEU A 551 7.13 -5.50 -38.72
C LEU A 551 7.17 -6.33 -37.43
N GLY A 552 6.07 -7.00 -37.07
CA GLY A 552 5.97 -7.91 -35.93
C GLY A 552 5.28 -7.31 -34.69
N ALA A 553 4.63 -6.16 -34.80
CA ALA A 553 3.84 -5.61 -33.71
C ALA A 553 2.65 -6.53 -33.37
N LYS A 554 2.44 -6.77 -32.08
CA LYS A 554 1.39 -7.67 -31.56
C LYS A 554 0.04 -6.97 -31.54
N GLU A 555 -1.03 -7.74 -31.71
CA GLU A 555 -2.38 -7.18 -31.79
C GLU A 555 -2.82 -6.54 -30.47
N GLU A 556 -2.51 -7.18 -29.33
CA GLU A 556 -2.82 -6.67 -28.00
C GLU A 556 -2.13 -5.34 -27.66
N ASP A 557 -1.00 -5.04 -28.32
CA ASP A 557 -0.23 -3.84 -28.06
C ASP A 557 -0.84 -2.60 -28.74
N PHE A 558 -1.71 -2.75 -29.74
CA PHE A 558 -2.42 -1.61 -30.34
C PHE A 558 -3.40 -0.98 -29.34
N ASP A 559 -4.20 -1.83 -28.68
CA ASP A 559 -5.14 -1.38 -27.64
C ASP A 559 -4.39 -0.82 -26.43
N ALA A 560 -3.32 -1.50 -26.00
CA ALA A 560 -2.49 -1.03 -24.89
C ALA A 560 -1.86 0.36 -25.17
N LEU A 561 -1.43 0.61 -26.41
CA LEU A 561 -0.83 1.89 -26.79
C LEU A 561 -1.84 3.05 -26.76
N GLN A 562 -3.12 2.82 -27.11
CA GLN A 562 -4.16 3.86 -26.98
C GLN A 562 -4.39 4.28 -25.53
N GLN A 563 -4.22 3.34 -24.58
CA GLN A 563 -4.51 3.55 -23.17
C GLN A 563 -3.30 4.06 -22.37
N VAL A 564 -2.10 4.03 -22.93
CA VAL A 564 -0.85 4.31 -22.20
C VAL A 564 -0.79 5.73 -21.62
N SER A 565 -1.56 6.67 -22.16
CA SER A 565 -1.68 8.06 -21.68
C SER A 565 -2.44 8.20 -20.36
N HIS A 566 -3.19 7.18 -19.92
CA HIS A 566 -3.86 7.18 -18.62
C HIS A 566 -2.91 7.13 -17.43
N HIS A 567 -1.64 6.81 -17.66
CA HIS A 567 -0.64 6.65 -16.60
C HIS A 567 0.38 7.80 -16.54
N LEU A 568 0.15 8.90 -17.25
CA LEU A 568 1.08 10.02 -17.32
C LEU A 568 1.19 10.78 -15.99
N GLY A 569 2.38 11.33 -15.73
CA GLY A 569 2.64 12.19 -14.57
C GLY A 569 2.40 13.66 -14.90
N LYS A 570 2.35 14.51 -13.85
CA LYS A 570 2.21 15.96 -14.02
C LYS A 570 3.39 16.55 -14.81
N ASP A 571 3.11 17.46 -15.74
CA ASP A 571 4.15 18.26 -16.36
C ASP A 571 4.68 19.32 -15.37
N PRO A 572 6.01 19.42 -15.16
CA PRO A 572 6.57 20.39 -14.22
C PRO A 572 6.52 21.85 -14.71
N THR A 573 6.21 22.09 -15.99
CA THR A 573 6.28 23.41 -16.66
C THR A 573 4.92 24.03 -16.95
N VAL A 574 3.85 23.24 -17.04
CA VAL A 574 2.50 23.72 -17.38
C VAL A 574 1.43 22.92 -16.64
N ASP A 575 0.25 23.49 -16.44
CA ASP A 575 -0.86 22.89 -15.69
C ASP A 575 -1.87 22.11 -16.54
N TYR A 576 -1.87 22.33 -17.86
CA TYR A 576 -2.79 21.71 -18.83
C TYR A 576 -2.24 20.44 -19.52
N ARG A 577 -1.12 19.89 -19.01
CA ARG A 577 -0.40 18.78 -19.64
C ARG A 577 0.02 17.72 -18.62
N THR A 578 -0.13 16.45 -18.98
CA THR A 578 0.57 15.34 -18.34
C THR A 578 1.52 14.68 -19.34
N ILE A 579 2.67 14.19 -18.85
CA ILE A 579 3.79 13.82 -19.71
C ILE A 579 4.68 12.72 -19.11
N ARG A 580 5.30 11.95 -20.00
CA ARG A 580 6.49 11.12 -19.71
C ARG A 580 7.53 11.29 -20.83
N ASN A 581 8.81 11.19 -20.50
CA ASN A 581 9.93 11.26 -21.46
C ASN A 581 10.87 10.05 -21.34
N GLY A 582 11.39 9.59 -22.47
CA GLY A 582 12.44 8.59 -22.54
C GLY A 582 13.40 8.90 -23.69
N LEU A 583 14.69 8.60 -23.50
CA LEU A 583 15.73 8.82 -24.50
C LEU A 583 16.15 7.51 -25.16
N PHE A 584 16.15 7.47 -26.48
CA PHE A 584 16.47 6.29 -27.28
C PHE A 584 17.60 6.61 -28.26
N CYS A 585 18.39 5.61 -28.63
CA CYS A 585 19.48 5.73 -29.61
C CYS A 585 19.20 4.81 -30.79
N PHE A 586 19.12 5.39 -31.99
CA PHE A 586 19.23 4.67 -33.25
C PHE A 586 20.71 4.57 -33.62
N ASP A 587 21.24 3.36 -33.58
CA ASP A 587 22.61 3.05 -33.97
C ASP A 587 22.59 2.31 -35.31
N PHE A 588 22.87 3.02 -36.40
CA PHE A 588 22.88 2.44 -37.73
C PHE A 588 24.15 1.64 -38.03
N GLU A 589 25.21 1.79 -37.23
CA GLU A 589 26.44 1.01 -37.35
C GLU A 589 26.25 -0.37 -36.74
N SER A 590 25.78 -0.41 -35.49
CA SER A 590 25.45 -1.68 -34.81
C SER A 590 24.09 -2.25 -35.21
N LYS A 591 23.35 -1.54 -36.07
CA LYS A 591 21.98 -1.85 -36.51
C LYS A 591 21.04 -2.14 -35.34
N ALA A 592 20.99 -1.25 -34.37
CA ALA A 592 20.18 -1.44 -33.17
C ALA A 592 19.49 -0.16 -32.72
N LEU A 593 18.32 -0.32 -32.11
CA LEU A 593 17.62 0.72 -31.37
C LEU A 593 17.68 0.36 -29.89
N ARG A 594 18.22 1.25 -29.05
CA ARG A 594 18.40 1.00 -27.62
C ARG A 594 17.86 2.11 -26.72
N ARG A 595 17.40 1.75 -25.52
CA ARG A 595 16.99 2.71 -24.47
C ARG A 595 18.21 3.19 -23.69
N LEU A 596 18.38 4.52 -23.60
CA LEU A 596 19.43 5.17 -22.84
C LEU A 596 18.93 5.59 -21.45
N GLU A 597 19.88 5.89 -20.55
CA GLU A 597 19.58 6.46 -19.23
C GLU A 597 18.83 7.80 -19.34
N LYS A 598 17.95 8.05 -18.36
CA LYS A 598 17.16 9.28 -18.27
C LYS A 598 18.08 10.50 -18.22
N GLN A 599 17.76 11.51 -19.01
CA GLN A 599 18.47 12.79 -19.02
C GLN A 599 17.48 13.95 -18.94
N ARG A 600 17.95 15.08 -18.40
CA ARG A 600 17.14 16.30 -18.38
C ARG A 600 17.02 16.87 -19.79
N PHE A 601 15.85 17.42 -20.10
CA PHE A 601 15.56 17.97 -21.42
C PHE A 601 15.59 19.49 -21.41
N THR A 602 16.38 20.09 -22.29
CA THR A 602 16.59 21.54 -22.37
C THR A 602 16.45 21.97 -23.83
N LEU A 603 15.66 23.02 -24.06
CA LEU A 603 15.59 23.73 -25.35
C LEU A 603 15.86 25.21 -25.12
N THR A 604 16.55 25.83 -26.07
CA THR A 604 17.08 27.19 -25.97
C THR A 604 16.50 28.11 -27.05
N VAL A 605 16.66 29.42 -26.89
CA VAL A 605 16.20 30.39 -27.89
C VAL A 605 16.99 30.25 -29.19
N GLU A 606 18.26 29.88 -29.08
CA GLU A 606 19.18 29.57 -30.19
C GLU A 606 18.69 28.36 -31.01
N GLU A 607 17.89 27.48 -30.42
CA GLU A 607 17.23 26.35 -31.10
C GLU A 607 15.84 26.73 -31.68
N ASN A 608 15.52 28.03 -31.79
CA ASN A 608 14.21 28.55 -32.18
C ASN A 608 13.07 28.13 -31.24
N TYR A 609 13.36 27.98 -29.94
CA TYR A 609 12.37 27.71 -28.91
C TYR A 609 12.25 28.89 -27.93
N LYS A 610 11.15 29.64 -27.99
CA LYS A 610 10.92 30.84 -27.17
C LYS A 610 9.71 30.67 -26.25
N ARG A 611 9.97 30.31 -25.00
CA ARG A 611 8.97 30.18 -23.92
C ARG A 611 9.55 30.72 -22.61
N HIS A 612 8.71 30.87 -21.58
CA HIS A 612 9.12 31.36 -20.27
C HIS A 612 10.20 30.49 -19.58
N ASP A 613 10.34 29.23 -19.99
CA ASP A 613 11.32 28.26 -19.47
C ASP A 613 12.44 27.90 -20.47
N SER A 614 12.62 28.68 -21.55
CA SER A 614 13.74 28.49 -22.46
C SER A 614 15.08 28.54 -21.72
N GLY A 615 15.95 27.57 -22.00
CA GLY A 615 17.25 27.40 -21.34
C GLY A 615 17.22 26.67 -20.00
N LEU A 616 16.03 26.37 -19.45
CA LEU A 616 15.91 25.62 -18.20
C LEU A 616 15.92 24.11 -18.46
N ALA A 617 16.67 23.38 -17.61
CA ALA A 617 16.69 21.93 -17.64
C ALA A 617 15.41 21.35 -17.03
N ARG A 618 14.65 20.59 -17.82
CA ARG A 618 13.36 20.01 -17.42
C ARG A 618 13.51 18.56 -17.04
N ASP A 619 12.99 18.20 -15.88
CA ASP A 619 12.98 16.83 -15.36
C ASP A 619 11.58 16.25 -15.45
N PHE A 620 11.28 15.60 -16.58
CA PHE A 620 9.98 14.99 -16.81
C PHE A 620 9.86 13.62 -16.14
N PRO A 621 8.65 13.16 -15.78
CA PRO A 621 8.42 11.76 -15.42
C PRO A 621 8.95 10.82 -16.50
N GLU A 622 9.50 9.67 -16.12
CA GLU A 622 10.17 8.78 -17.08
C GLU A 622 9.20 7.83 -17.80
N VAL A 623 9.47 7.54 -19.08
CA VAL A 623 8.81 6.47 -19.84
C VAL A 623 9.12 5.10 -19.21
N ARG A 624 8.07 4.32 -18.93
CA ARG A 624 8.15 3.02 -18.25
C ARG A 624 7.91 1.85 -19.21
N GLY A 625 7.88 0.64 -18.66
CA GLY A 625 7.66 -0.63 -19.38
C GLY A 625 6.37 -0.67 -20.20
N ASP A 626 5.28 -0.07 -19.70
CA ASP A 626 3.97 0.01 -20.35
C ASP A 626 4.02 0.65 -21.76
N LEU A 627 4.91 1.63 -21.95
CA LEU A 627 5.13 2.26 -23.25
C LEU A 627 6.33 1.67 -23.98
N GLN A 628 7.49 1.54 -23.33
CA GLN A 628 8.71 1.14 -24.06
C GLN A 628 8.68 -0.31 -24.56
N TYR A 629 8.01 -1.22 -23.84
CA TYR A 629 7.90 -2.64 -24.22
C TYR A 629 6.69 -2.93 -25.10
N ASN A 630 5.91 -1.90 -25.43
CA ASN A 630 4.86 -1.99 -26.41
C ASN A 630 5.48 -2.17 -27.80
N THR A 631 5.17 -3.29 -28.46
CA THR A 631 5.77 -3.62 -29.77
C THR A 631 5.32 -2.70 -30.90
N VAL A 632 4.16 -2.03 -30.77
CA VAL A 632 3.69 -1.01 -31.72
C VAL A 632 4.58 0.24 -31.64
N LEU A 633 4.96 0.70 -30.44
CA LEU A 633 5.93 1.80 -30.29
C LEU A 633 7.28 1.44 -30.93
N GLN A 634 7.77 0.24 -30.67
CA GLN A 634 9.06 -0.22 -31.21
C GLN A 634 9.01 -0.30 -32.74
N ALA A 635 7.91 -0.79 -33.31
CA ALA A 635 7.69 -0.80 -34.75
C ALA A 635 7.57 0.63 -35.33
N LEU A 636 6.94 1.58 -34.62
CA LEU A 636 6.90 3.00 -35.04
C LEU A 636 8.30 3.61 -35.11
N MET A 637 9.16 3.34 -34.13
CA MET A 637 10.55 3.79 -34.13
C MET A 637 11.32 3.18 -35.31
N VAL A 638 11.06 1.91 -35.62
CA VAL A 638 11.61 1.22 -36.79
C VAL A 638 11.17 1.89 -38.11
N VAL A 639 9.88 2.19 -38.28
CA VAL A 639 9.36 2.91 -39.48
C VAL A 639 10.04 4.27 -39.61
N LYS A 640 10.13 5.02 -38.51
CA LYS A 640 10.83 6.32 -38.49
C LYS A 640 12.29 6.17 -38.90
N ALA A 641 13.00 5.19 -38.33
CA ALA A 641 14.39 4.89 -38.68
C ALA A 641 14.54 4.56 -40.17
N PHE A 642 13.64 3.74 -40.71
CA PHE A 642 13.61 3.37 -42.13
C PHE A 642 13.48 4.59 -43.02
N ILE A 643 12.54 5.50 -42.71
CA ILE A 643 12.27 6.67 -43.54
C ILE A 643 13.41 7.68 -43.46
N MET A 644 13.97 7.93 -42.27
CA MET A 644 14.98 8.98 -42.07
C MET A 644 16.43 8.56 -42.39
N ASN A 645 16.74 7.27 -42.36
CA ASN A 645 18.11 6.77 -42.53
C ASN A 645 18.74 7.32 -43.82
N LYS A 646 19.95 7.91 -43.79
CA LYS A 646 20.63 8.50 -44.98
C LYS A 646 19.85 9.60 -45.72
N VAL A 647 18.86 10.24 -45.09
CA VAL A 647 18.26 11.47 -45.62
C VAL A 647 19.16 12.64 -45.22
N ASP A 648 19.65 13.39 -46.19
CA ASP A 648 20.48 14.57 -45.94
C ASP A 648 19.62 15.73 -45.43
N ILE A 649 19.96 16.28 -44.28
CA ILE A 649 19.28 17.41 -43.62
C ILE A 649 20.31 18.49 -43.37
N LYS A 650 19.92 19.75 -43.55
CA LYS A 650 20.76 20.90 -43.25
C LYS A 650 21.34 20.78 -41.83
N PRO A 651 22.67 20.80 -41.65
CA PRO A 651 23.28 20.66 -40.33
C PRO A 651 22.91 21.79 -39.37
N ARG A 652 22.68 21.46 -38.11
CA ARG A 652 22.58 22.40 -36.99
C ARG A 652 23.94 22.57 -36.31
N ALA A 653 24.21 23.76 -35.81
CA ALA A 653 25.43 24.03 -35.07
C ALA A 653 25.52 23.14 -33.81
N HIS A 654 26.75 22.75 -33.45
CA HIS A 654 27.07 22.00 -32.23
C HIS A 654 26.44 20.60 -32.10
N LEU A 655 26.09 19.96 -33.23
CA LEU A 655 25.78 18.53 -33.27
C LEU A 655 26.81 17.75 -34.11
N ASP A 656 27.04 16.49 -33.76
CA ASP A 656 27.98 15.60 -34.44
C ASP A 656 27.37 14.90 -35.66
N TYR A 657 27.44 15.54 -36.83
CA TYR A 657 27.00 14.94 -38.09
C TYR A 657 27.98 13.88 -38.65
N SER A 658 29.14 13.67 -38.03
CA SER A 658 30.04 12.56 -38.39
C SER A 658 29.62 11.24 -37.75
N SER A 659 28.90 11.30 -36.63
CA SER A 659 28.36 10.12 -35.94
C SER A 659 27.32 9.38 -36.78
N GLN A 660 27.33 8.05 -36.73
CA GLN A 660 26.27 7.20 -37.30
C GLN A 660 25.06 7.04 -36.36
N GLN A 661 25.12 7.58 -35.15
CA GLN A 661 24.06 7.49 -34.16
C GLN A 661 23.10 8.68 -34.26
N PHE A 662 21.84 8.43 -33.91
CA PHE A 662 20.83 9.45 -33.68
C PHE A 662 20.18 9.24 -32.33
N LEU A 663 19.98 10.32 -31.59
CA LEU A 663 19.28 10.33 -30.32
C LEU A 663 17.84 10.79 -30.53
N CYS A 664 16.90 10.06 -29.94
CA CYS A 664 15.48 10.31 -30.06
C CYS A 664 14.86 10.46 -28.67
N ASN A 665 14.43 11.68 -28.35
CA ASN A 665 13.56 11.90 -27.21
C ASN A 665 12.14 11.51 -27.60
N VAL A 666 11.55 10.57 -26.87
CA VAL A 666 10.13 10.22 -27.01
C VAL A 666 9.36 10.78 -25.84
N PHE A 667 8.38 11.61 -26.14
CA PHE A 667 7.42 12.12 -25.18
C PHE A 667 6.07 11.45 -25.41
N ASN A 668 5.46 10.94 -24.34
CA ASN A 668 4.03 10.65 -24.33
C ASN A 668 3.31 11.77 -23.59
N ILE A 669 2.41 12.44 -24.28
CA ILE A 669 1.80 13.69 -23.86
C ILE A 669 0.28 13.57 -23.93
N ARG A 670 -0.40 13.95 -22.84
CA ARG A 670 -1.82 14.29 -22.83
C ARG A 670 -1.98 15.77 -22.58
N THR A 671 -2.51 16.48 -23.56
CA THR A 671 -2.94 17.88 -23.44
C THR A 671 -4.43 17.91 -23.17
N PHE A 672 -4.89 18.76 -22.26
CA PHE A 672 -6.31 18.81 -21.90
C PHE A 672 -6.83 20.22 -21.64
N THR A 673 -8.13 20.38 -21.82
CA THR A 673 -8.89 21.61 -21.55
C THR A 673 -10.03 21.27 -20.61
N GLU A 674 -10.09 21.97 -19.48
CA GLU A 674 -11.17 21.84 -18.50
C GLU A 674 -11.33 23.12 -17.70
N LYS A 675 -12.58 23.50 -17.39
CA LYS A 675 -12.89 24.65 -16.54
C LYS A 675 -12.21 25.93 -17.05
N THR A 676 -11.24 26.45 -16.31
CA THR A 676 -10.49 27.68 -16.62
C THR A 676 -9.13 27.41 -17.27
N ILE A 677 -8.80 26.15 -17.55
CA ILE A 677 -7.52 25.72 -18.11
C ILE A 677 -7.70 25.44 -19.59
N LEU A 678 -6.97 26.15 -20.45
CA LEU A 678 -6.91 25.92 -21.89
C LEU A 678 -5.68 25.08 -22.23
N GLY A 679 -5.89 23.97 -22.92
CA GLY A 679 -4.82 23.11 -23.42
C GLY A 679 -4.17 23.71 -24.66
N GLU A 680 -2.93 24.18 -24.53
CA GLU A 680 -2.16 24.81 -25.60
C GLU A 680 -0.93 23.96 -25.94
N PRO A 681 -1.02 23.05 -26.95
CA PRO A 681 0.09 22.15 -27.30
C PRO A 681 1.39 22.89 -27.60
N THR A 682 1.29 24.07 -28.23
CA THR A 682 2.42 24.93 -28.60
C THR A 682 2.24 26.34 -28.05
N LEU A 683 2.31 26.48 -26.72
CA LEU A 683 2.17 27.78 -26.03
C LEU A 683 3.24 28.79 -26.46
N GLU A 684 4.40 28.30 -26.89
CA GLU A 684 5.48 29.08 -27.49
C GLU A 684 5.17 29.62 -28.90
N GLY A 685 4.04 29.28 -29.53
CA GLY A 685 3.70 29.72 -30.89
C GLY A 685 4.49 29.01 -31.99
N VAL A 686 4.82 29.71 -33.07
CA VAL A 686 5.67 29.18 -34.15
C VAL A 686 7.09 28.94 -33.65
N HIS A 687 7.56 27.69 -33.73
CA HIS A 687 8.86 27.29 -33.17
C HIS A 687 9.47 26.08 -33.92
N ALA A 688 10.66 25.67 -33.49
CA ALA A 688 11.27 24.38 -33.81
C ALA A 688 11.60 23.63 -32.51
N ASP A 689 11.69 22.31 -32.60
CA ASP A 689 11.83 21.40 -31.46
C ASP A 689 13.28 21.09 -31.08
N GLY A 690 14.25 21.75 -31.70
CA GLY A 690 15.67 21.41 -31.51
C GLY A 690 16.02 20.01 -32.02
N ALA A 691 15.27 19.49 -33.02
CA ALA A 691 15.52 18.20 -33.66
C ALA A 691 16.01 18.33 -35.13
N ASP A 692 16.55 17.25 -35.70
CA ASP A 692 16.73 17.11 -37.16
C ASP A 692 15.43 16.61 -37.79
N HIS A 693 14.83 15.58 -37.18
CA HIS A 693 13.60 14.94 -37.63
C HIS A 693 12.58 14.87 -36.49
N THR A 694 11.46 15.56 -36.62
CA THR A 694 10.34 15.45 -35.68
C THR A 694 9.26 14.55 -36.26
N MET A 695 8.84 13.54 -35.50
CA MET A 695 7.62 12.78 -35.79
C MET A 695 6.61 12.99 -34.67
N THR A 696 5.35 13.21 -35.02
CA THR A 696 4.24 13.25 -34.04
C THR A 696 3.23 12.18 -34.42
N THR A 697 2.73 11.42 -33.45
CA THR A 697 1.79 10.31 -33.66
C THR A 697 0.62 10.42 -32.70
N PHE A 698 -0.59 10.32 -33.20
CA PHE A 698 -1.82 10.48 -32.40
C PHE A 698 -2.27 9.17 -31.78
N LEU A 699 -2.58 9.19 -30.49
CA LEU A 699 -3.04 8.03 -29.73
C LEU A 699 -4.56 8.05 -29.53
N GLY A 700 -5.14 9.24 -29.35
CA GLY A 700 -6.57 9.38 -29.12
C GLY A 700 -6.95 10.78 -28.65
N SER A 701 -8.26 11.01 -28.57
CA SER A 701 -8.83 12.22 -27.99
C SER A 701 -10.20 11.95 -27.42
N THR A 702 -10.62 12.73 -26.43
CA THR A 702 -12.00 12.73 -25.93
C THR A 702 -12.55 14.15 -25.94
N ASN A 703 -13.82 14.30 -26.32
CA ASN A 703 -14.55 15.57 -26.29
C ASN A 703 -13.82 16.76 -26.99
N MET A 704 -13.01 16.47 -27.99
CA MET A 704 -12.20 17.47 -28.70
C MET A 704 -12.91 17.96 -29.96
N ARG A 705 -13.02 19.28 -30.12
CA ARG A 705 -13.63 19.90 -31.30
C ARG A 705 -12.91 19.59 -32.61
N ALA A 706 -13.64 19.76 -33.71
CA ALA A 706 -13.12 19.55 -35.07
C ALA A 706 -11.98 20.51 -35.47
N ASP A 707 -11.91 21.71 -34.90
CA ASP A 707 -10.92 22.75 -35.20
C ASP A 707 -9.68 22.74 -34.28
N SER A 708 -9.60 21.74 -33.39
CA SER A 708 -8.52 21.62 -32.40
C SER A 708 -7.32 20.82 -32.90
N GLY A 709 -6.12 21.17 -32.41
CA GLY A 709 -4.89 20.42 -32.68
C GLY A 709 -4.46 20.36 -34.15
N ILE A 710 -4.82 21.36 -34.94
CA ILE A 710 -4.38 21.51 -36.34
C ILE A 710 -2.92 21.94 -36.32
N THR A 711 -2.06 21.23 -37.04
CA THR A 711 -0.63 21.51 -37.17
C THR A 711 -0.36 22.28 -38.46
N PHE A 712 0.36 23.39 -38.34
CA PHE A 712 0.84 24.18 -39.46
C PHE A 712 2.35 24.04 -39.58
N ILE A 713 2.85 23.80 -40.80
CA ILE A 713 4.28 23.82 -41.12
C ILE A 713 4.57 25.13 -41.82
N HIS A 714 5.56 25.87 -41.32
CA HIS A 714 5.92 27.21 -41.76
C HIS A 714 7.31 27.25 -42.39
N ASP A 715 7.49 28.20 -43.30
CA ASP A 715 8.81 28.60 -43.81
C ASP A 715 9.66 29.17 -42.64
N LEU A 716 10.98 28.95 -42.69
CA LEU A 716 11.92 29.46 -41.68
C LEU A 716 11.90 30.98 -41.51
N LYS A 717 11.39 31.72 -42.51
CA LYS A 717 11.18 33.17 -42.48
C LYS A 717 10.11 33.61 -41.48
N GLU A 718 9.20 32.73 -41.07
CA GLU A 718 8.20 33.07 -40.05
C GLU A 718 8.88 33.39 -38.71
N ILE A 719 8.31 34.31 -37.94
CA ILE A 719 8.89 34.79 -36.70
C ILE A 719 8.66 33.75 -35.60
N THR A 720 9.75 33.37 -34.91
CA THR A 720 9.65 32.48 -33.75
C THR A 720 8.87 33.16 -32.63
N GLY A 721 7.86 32.49 -32.08
CA GLY A 721 7.00 33.05 -31.04
C GLY A 721 5.66 33.58 -31.53
N THR A 722 5.43 33.66 -32.85
CA THR A 722 4.13 34.12 -33.38
C THR A 722 3.02 33.15 -32.97
N PRO A 723 1.92 33.59 -32.34
CA PRO A 723 0.77 32.72 -32.07
C PRO A 723 0.23 32.08 -33.35
N ALA A 724 -0.28 30.85 -33.28
CA ALA A 724 -0.70 30.12 -34.48
C ALA A 724 -1.80 30.84 -35.29
N CYS A 725 -2.67 31.61 -34.62
CA CYS A 725 -3.72 32.41 -35.27
C CYS A 725 -3.19 33.67 -35.97
N ASP A 726 -1.98 34.12 -35.62
CA ASP A 726 -1.36 35.35 -36.12
C ASP A 726 -0.27 35.07 -37.16
N ALA A 727 0.00 33.78 -37.45
CA ALA A 727 1.00 33.36 -38.42
C ALA A 727 0.69 33.92 -39.82
N HIS A 728 1.71 34.34 -40.55
CA HIS A 728 1.52 34.98 -41.85
C HIS A 728 1.04 33.95 -42.88
N PRO A 729 -0.16 34.09 -43.49
CA PRO A 729 -0.75 33.03 -44.31
C PRO A 729 0.12 32.57 -45.49
N SER A 730 0.92 33.47 -46.07
CA SER A 730 1.82 33.13 -47.18
C SER A 730 3.08 32.36 -46.76
N LEU A 731 3.36 32.22 -45.46
CA LEU A 731 4.50 31.46 -44.93
C LEU A 731 4.08 30.07 -44.42
N ILE A 732 2.78 29.77 -44.41
CA ILE A 732 2.25 28.44 -44.11
C ILE A 732 2.44 27.56 -45.37
N LEU A 733 3.34 26.59 -45.27
CA LEU A 733 3.65 25.66 -46.36
C LEU A 733 2.67 24.50 -46.41
N HIS A 734 2.29 23.98 -45.23
CA HIS A 734 1.37 22.85 -45.12
C HIS A 734 0.49 22.94 -43.88
N GLN A 735 -0.66 22.28 -43.95
CA GLN A 735 -1.61 22.13 -42.85
C GLN A 735 -2.01 20.66 -42.73
N PHE A 736 -1.92 20.12 -41.52
CA PHE A 736 -2.28 18.74 -41.20
C PHE A 736 -3.11 18.69 -39.92
N GLN A 737 -3.92 17.66 -39.76
CA GLN A 737 -4.62 17.41 -38.51
C GLN A 737 -4.66 15.91 -38.24
N HIS A 738 -4.24 15.53 -37.04
CA HIS A 738 -4.32 14.17 -36.58
C HIS A 738 -5.73 13.91 -36.04
N ARG A 739 -6.41 12.89 -36.55
CA ARG A 739 -7.80 12.58 -36.20
C ARG A 739 -8.01 11.12 -35.83
N HIS A 740 -7.22 10.23 -36.42
CA HIS A 740 -7.34 8.80 -36.25
C HIS A 740 -6.12 8.24 -35.54
N PHE A 741 -6.34 7.18 -34.77
CA PHE A 741 -5.28 6.46 -34.09
C PHE A 741 -4.14 6.14 -35.04
N LEU A 742 -2.90 6.43 -34.63
CA LEU A 742 -1.67 6.29 -35.40
C LEU A 742 -1.49 7.21 -36.61
N ASP A 743 -2.38 8.19 -36.83
CA ASP A 743 -2.04 9.31 -37.71
C ASP A 743 -0.71 9.88 -37.26
N SER A 744 0.22 10.03 -38.21
CA SER A 744 1.61 10.38 -37.92
C SER A 744 2.15 11.40 -38.92
N LEU A 745 2.69 12.50 -38.43
CA LEU A 745 3.37 13.52 -39.23
C LEU A 745 4.87 13.46 -38.98
N LEU A 746 5.67 13.30 -40.04
CA LEU A 746 7.13 13.35 -40.01
C LEU A 746 7.64 14.52 -40.85
N PHE A 747 8.48 15.38 -40.29
CA PHE A 747 9.04 16.56 -40.97
C PHE A 747 10.49 16.84 -40.57
N ALA A 748 11.21 17.56 -41.44
CA ALA A 748 12.55 18.08 -41.18
C ALA A 748 12.47 19.34 -40.30
N ASP A 749 12.67 19.16 -38.99
CA ASP A 749 12.50 20.21 -37.99
C ASP A 749 13.55 21.33 -38.10
N ASN A 750 14.75 21.04 -38.59
CA ASN A 750 15.76 22.07 -38.81
C ASN A 750 15.57 22.88 -40.11
N GLU A 751 14.64 22.48 -40.97
CA GLU A 751 14.38 23.11 -42.27
C GLU A 751 13.02 23.81 -42.35
N SER A 752 12.21 23.70 -41.29
CA SER A 752 10.87 24.29 -41.19
C SER A 752 10.55 24.69 -39.75
N LYS A 753 9.51 25.49 -39.54
CA LYS A 753 8.94 25.72 -38.20
C LYS A 753 7.54 25.13 -38.13
N HIS A 754 6.98 25.00 -36.94
CA HIS A 754 5.61 24.52 -36.79
C HIS A 754 4.87 25.23 -35.65
N SER A 755 3.54 25.18 -35.71
CA SER A 755 2.65 25.62 -34.64
C SER A 755 1.35 24.82 -34.66
N LEU A 756 0.63 24.81 -33.53
CA LEU A 756 -0.62 24.07 -33.38
C LEU A 756 -1.76 24.96 -32.86
N THR A 757 -3.00 24.68 -33.28
CA THR A 757 -4.18 25.23 -32.61
C THR A 757 -4.39 24.57 -31.24
N SER A 758 -4.96 25.33 -30.30
CA SER A 758 -5.31 24.87 -28.96
C SER A 758 -6.35 23.73 -29.01
N VAL A 759 -6.49 23.03 -27.88
CA VAL A 759 -7.50 21.98 -27.69
C VAL A 759 -8.77 22.62 -27.15
N PHE A 760 -9.86 22.55 -27.89
CA PHE A 760 -11.16 23.08 -27.48
C PHE A 760 -12.16 21.96 -27.18
N GLN A 761 -13.03 22.19 -26.20
CA GLN A 761 -14.08 21.26 -25.80
C GLN A 761 -15.26 21.32 -26.76
N GLU A 762 -15.77 20.15 -27.18
CA GLU A 762 -17.05 20.04 -27.89
C GLU A 762 -18.21 20.31 -26.92
N ASP A 763 -18.22 19.61 -25.79
CA ASP A 763 -19.09 19.86 -24.64
C ASP A 763 -18.29 20.54 -23.51
N VAL A 764 -18.53 21.84 -23.28
CA VAL A 764 -17.81 22.64 -22.28
C VAL A 764 -17.96 22.12 -20.84
N SER A 765 -18.97 21.28 -20.56
CA SER A 765 -19.17 20.66 -19.24
C SER A 765 -18.24 19.47 -18.97
N LYS A 766 -17.58 18.94 -20.01
CA LYS A 766 -16.71 17.75 -19.92
C LYS A 766 -15.30 18.10 -20.32
N ARG A 767 -14.30 17.52 -19.64
CA ARG A 767 -12.90 17.68 -20.04
C ARG A 767 -12.67 17.21 -21.48
N ALA A 768 -11.91 17.98 -22.25
CA ALA A 768 -11.36 17.54 -23.54
C ALA A 768 -9.91 17.09 -23.38
N THR A 769 -9.52 16.03 -24.09
CA THR A 769 -8.15 15.51 -24.05
C THR A 769 -7.64 15.21 -25.46
N ARG A 770 -6.32 15.32 -25.64
CA ARG A 770 -5.58 14.96 -26.86
C ARG A 770 -4.28 14.25 -26.46
N ASP A 771 -4.11 13.03 -26.93
CA ASP A 771 -3.01 12.15 -26.57
C ASP A 771 -2.07 11.94 -27.76
N MET A 772 -0.77 12.16 -27.55
CA MET A 772 0.25 12.17 -28.60
C MET A 772 1.55 11.51 -28.15
N LEU A 773 2.23 10.87 -29.09
CA LEU A 773 3.67 10.59 -29.02
C LEU A 773 4.43 11.62 -29.85
N LEU A 774 5.49 12.20 -29.30
CA LEU A 774 6.42 13.08 -30.02
C LEU A 774 7.79 12.41 -30.03
N PHE A 775 8.41 12.31 -31.21
CA PHE A 775 9.73 11.73 -31.44
C PHE A 775 10.67 12.79 -31.98
N LEU A 776 11.45 13.39 -31.10
CA LEU A 776 12.41 14.45 -31.44
C LEU A 776 13.77 13.80 -31.66
N THR A 777 14.17 13.65 -32.93
CA THR A 777 15.39 12.93 -33.30
C THR A 777 16.45 13.86 -33.84
N ARG A 778 17.66 13.78 -33.29
CA ARG A 778 18.82 14.58 -33.69
C ARG A 778 20.14 13.82 -33.57
N LYS A 779 21.19 14.36 -34.16
CA LYS A 779 22.57 13.95 -33.86
C LYS A 779 23.00 14.23 -32.40
N PRO A 780 23.98 13.50 -31.85
CA PRO A 780 24.53 13.77 -30.52
C PRO A 780 25.12 15.19 -30.40
N LYS A 781 25.04 15.78 -29.21
CA LYS A 781 25.62 17.09 -28.93
C LYS A 781 27.15 17.01 -28.83
N ILE A 782 27.83 18.05 -29.31
CA ILE A 782 29.27 18.27 -29.06
C ILE A 782 29.49 19.45 -28.10
N ALA A 783 30.75 19.62 -27.66
CA ALA A 783 31.12 20.71 -26.77
C ALA A 783 30.72 22.08 -27.36
N GLY A 784 30.19 22.96 -26.50
CA GLY A 784 29.68 24.27 -26.90
C GLY A 784 28.21 24.29 -27.33
N HIS A 785 27.48 23.16 -27.26
CA HIS A 785 26.04 23.14 -27.52
C HIS A 785 25.28 24.07 -26.53
N PRO A 786 24.27 24.86 -26.97
CA PRO A 786 23.59 25.87 -26.14
C PRO A 786 23.00 25.35 -24.82
N SER A 787 22.59 24.07 -24.76
CA SER A 787 22.09 23.44 -23.53
C SER A 787 23.16 22.94 -22.54
N GLY A 788 24.45 23.18 -22.82
CA GLY A 788 25.60 23.05 -21.91
C GLY A 788 26.00 21.63 -21.47
N SER A 789 25.09 20.64 -21.56
CA SER A 789 25.30 19.24 -21.19
C SER A 789 25.48 18.37 -22.43
N LEU A 790 26.53 17.55 -22.45
CA LEU A 790 26.73 16.49 -23.44
C LEU A 790 25.75 15.34 -23.18
N ASP A 791 25.38 14.62 -24.24
CA ASP A 791 24.50 13.46 -24.13
C ASP A 791 25.26 12.27 -23.52
N ALA A 792 24.66 11.65 -22.50
CA ALA A 792 25.12 10.38 -21.95
C ALA A 792 24.65 9.22 -22.86
N MET A 793 25.52 8.23 -23.12
CA MET A 793 25.29 7.16 -24.10
C MET A 793 25.11 5.78 -23.45
N GLU A 794 25.01 5.75 -22.13
CA GLU A 794 24.82 4.57 -21.30
C GLU A 794 23.43 3.98 -21.49
N THR A 795 23.37 2.65 -21.63
CA THR A 795 22.12 1.90 -21.69
C THR A 795 21.42 1.94 -20.34
N HIS A 796 20.09 2.04 -20.37
CA HIS A 796 19.28 2.07 -19.16
C HIS A 796 19.35 0.73 -18.38
N LYS A 797 19.83 0.80 -17.12
CA LYS A 797 20.12 -0.41 -16.31
C LYS A 797 18.88 -1.18 -15.85
N THR A 798 17.82 -0.49 -15.44
CA THR A 798 16.61 -1.13 -14.88
C THR A 798 15.45 -1.30 -15.88
N LEU A 799 15.53 -0.61 -17.03
CA LEU A 799 14.52 -0.59 -18.09
C LEU A 799 15.20 -0.77 -19.47
N PRO A 800 16.06 -1.79 -19.67
CA PRO A 800 16.77 -1.97 -20.92
C PRO A 800 15.79 -2.31 -22.05
N MET A 801 16.07 -1.81 -23.25
CA MET A 801 15.38 -2.16 -24.49
C MET A 801 16.44 -2.23 -25.58
N ASN A 802 16.36 -3.25 -26.43
CA ASN A 802 17.25 -3.43 -27.58
C ASN A 802 16.50 -4.10 -28.73
N VAL A 803 16.23 -3.35 -29.80
CA VAL A 803 15.50 -3.80 -30.99
C VAL A 803 16.47 -3.83 -32.16
N PRO A 804 16.71 -4.98 -32.81
CA PRO A 804 17.54 -5.05 -34.00
C PRO A 804 16.88 -4.33 -35.18
N LEU A 805 17.68 -3.54 -35.89
CA LEU A 805 17.32 -2.93 -37.17
C LEU A 805 17.89 -3.82 -38.30
N TRP A 806 17.16 -4.06 -39.37
CA TRP A 806 17.69 -4.78 -40.55
C TRP A 806 18.33 -3.84 -41.59
N LEU A 807 18.30 -2.53 -41.30
CA LEU A 807 18.60 -1.40 -42.19
C LEU A 807 20.05 -1.30 -42.64
#